data_AF-A0A9Q1R4X6-F1
#
_entry.id   AF-A0A9Q1R4X6-F1
#
_cell.length_a   1.000
_cell.length_b   1.000
_cell.length_c   1.000
_cell.angle_alpha   90.00
_cell.angle_beta   90.00
_cell.angle_gamma   90.00
#
_symmetry.space_group_name_H-M   'P 1'
#
loop_
_entity.id
_entity.type
_entity.pdbx_description
1 polymer ?
#
loop_
_entity_poly.entity_id
_entity_poly.type
_entity_poly.pdbx_seq_one_letter_code
_entity_poly.pdbx_strand_id
1 'polypeptide(L)'
;MHASSCFLIFLLPSLLFSLSYALSNEEASFIARRQLLMLPEDGDLPDNYEYEINLNFTFSNSRLRRAYIALKAWKEAVYSDPFNFTSNWEGPDICNYKGVFCSPALDDPSVTVVAGIDLNHADIAGHLPVELGLLTEIALIHLNSNRFCGIIPESLKRLELLHELDVSNNLLVGPLPKVVLSMPNLKYLDLRFNNFEGAVPPELFDKYLDALFLNDNRFTSTIPDTLGNSSASVIVFANNKFTGCIPSSIGKMTNLDEIVFLNNDLAGCLPAEIGLLKNVTVFNIAGNSFFGTLPKIFNGLSQIELLDFSDNKLSGIILEDLCRLSHLKNLTVALNYFNDEGKACEKLFSRKDVTFDDTNNCLQNRPKQKPQNQCDSVVNKPIDCETCGKPSLNSPPKKPFMPKPQPPKPKPNPPHVSTKPPQTPQPQLIRSPPTHVDSSPPQPRHSPPPLKKTTKTLLCLTVLFISFGWHQVPKEVVKMDAILNLQAVPLGTALTVGGPAVALGGISLWFLKEYVNNQKRKSSNFLPPVPEVPGLPVIGNLLQMTEKKPHKTFTNWAKTYGPIYSIKTGANTIVVLSTNELAKEAMVTRYSAISTRKLTNALKILTCDKSIVAISDYDEFHKTVKRHVLTSVLGPTAQKHHRIHRDTLVENVSKKLHDLVRNDSNKSVNLRKTFQSELFGLALKQALGKDIESIYVEELDATLPRGELLKILVLDIMEGAIDVDWRDFFPYLKWVPNKSFENRIQRKHLRREAVMKALIIEQRKRINSGEEWNSYIDYLLSEANTLTEKQILMLLWEAIIETSDTTVVSTEWAMYELAKDPKRQEQLFLEIQNVCGSNKITEEKLCQLPYLCAVFHETLRKHSPVPIVPLRYVHEDTQLGEYHIPKGVEIAINIYGCNRDKKVWESPEEWKPERFLDGKYDPMELQKTMAFGAGKRVCAGAFQAMAISCITIARLIQEFEWSLKEGEEENVATMGLTTHKLHPMQAYIKPRC
;
A
#
# COMPACT_ATOMS: atom_id res chain seq x y z
N MET A 1 41.74 2.79 29.47
CA MET A 1 42.87 2.54 28.54
C MET A 1 42.26 1.92 27.30
N HIS A 2 41.81 2.75 26.35
CA HIS A 2 42.57 3.13 25.14
C HIS A 2 42.64 1.94 24.16
N ALA A 3 41.71 1.77 23.22
CA ALA A 3 41.35 2.61 22.06
C ALA A 3 42.24 2.35 20.84
N SER A 4 41.72 1.58 19.87
CA SER A 4 41.84 1.75 18.40
C SER A 4 41.08 0.63 17.67
N SER A 5 40.70 0.89 16.42
CA SER A 5 40.22 -0.09 15.42
C SER A 5 38.82 -0.68 15.59
N CYS A 6 37.79 0.17 15.45
CA CYS A 6 36.44 -0.24 15.00
C CYS A 6 36.09 0.54 13.73
N PHE A 7 36.22 -0.09 12.54
CA PHE A 7 35.57 0.28 11.27
C PHE A 7 36.04 -0.73 10.20
N LEU A 8 35.27 -1.81 9.95
CA LEU A 8 35.37 -2.71 8.75
C LEU A 8 34.41 -3.93 8.78
N ILE A 9 33.13 -3.79 9.18
CA ILE A 9 32.10 -4.81 8.91
C ILE A 9 30.75 -4.14 8.60
N PHE A 10 30.57 -3.71 7.36
CA PHE A 10 29.25 -3.48 6.73
C PHE A 10 29.45 -3.44 5.20
N LEU A 11 29.41 -4.59 4.55
CA LEU A 11 29.15 -4.81 3.13
C LEU A 11 29.01 -6.33 2.91
N LEU A 12 28.06 -6.75 2.06
CA LEU A 12 27.43 -8.09 2.01
C LEU A 12 26.45 -8.32 3.20
N PRO A 13 25.14 -8.54 2.95
CA PRO A 13 24.52 -8.98 1.70
C PRO A 13 23.90 -7.83 0.88
N SER A 14 24.47 -7.55 -0.29
CA SER A 14 23.91 -6.67 -1.33
C SER A 14 23.80 -7.39 -2.68
N LEU A 15 23.64 -8.72 -2.64
CA LEU A 15 23.43 -9.59 -3.78
C LEU A 15 22.20 -10.47 -3.53
N LEU A 16 21.02 -9.93 -3.79
CA LEU A 16 19.81 -10.69 -4.17
C LEU A 16 18.75 -9.70 -4.70
N PHE A 17 18.72 -9.57 -6.02
CA PHE A 17 17.73 -8.92 -6.89
C PHE A 17 16.64 -8.03 -6.26
N SER A 18 16.84 -6.71 -6.32
CA SER A 18 15.73 -5.75 -6.40
C SER A 18 15.60 -5.27 -7.85
N LEU A 19 14.86 -5.99 -8.68
CA LEU A 19 14.49 -5.48 -10.01
C LEU A 19 13.52 -4.31 -9.84
N SER A 20 14.11 -3.12 -9.84
CA SER A 20 13.46 -1.84 -9.75
C SER A 20 12.72 -1.54 -11.05
N TYR A 21 11.57 -2.18 -11.30
CA TYR A 21 10.62 -1.78 -12.35
C TYR A 21 10.35 -0.28 -12.26
N ALA A 22 10.98 0.46 -13.16
CA ALA A 22 10.93 1.91 -13.20
C ALA A 22 9.76 2.34 -14.08
N LEU A 23 9.22 3.54 -13.85
CA LEU A 23 8.18 4.15 -14.68
C LEU A 23 8.56 4.06 -16.17
N SER A 24 7.60 3.85 -17.06
CA SER A 24 7.87 4.01 -18.49
C SER A 24 8.30 5.45 -18.80
N ASN A 25 9.06 5.64 -19.88
CA ASN A 25 9.53 6.98 -20.26
C ASN A 25 8.34 7.94 -20.54
N GLU A 26 7.19 7.40 -20.97
CA GLU A 26 5.95 8.15 -21.17
C GLU A 26 5.36 8.65 -19.84
N GLU A 27 5.30 7.79 -18.82
CA GLU A 27 4.82 8.13 -17.47
C GLU A 27 5.71 9.18 -16.79
N ALA A 28 7.03 8.99 -16.85
CA ALA A 28 7.98 9.92 -16.26
C ALA A 28 7.96 11.28 -16.98
N SER A 29 7.93 11.28 -18.31
CA SER A 29 7.73 12.50 -19.11
C SER A 29 6.40 13.19 -18.82
N PHE A 30 5.33 12.45 -18.54
CA PHE A 30 4.02 13.03 -18.18
C PHE A 30 4.05 13.70 -16.80
N ILE A 31 4.60 13.03 -15.78
CA ILE A 31 4.74 13.60 -14.43
C ILE A 31 5.62 14.86 -14.47
N ALA A 32 6.75 14.81 -15.18
CA ALA A 32 7.62 15.97 -15.37
C ALA A 32 6.91 17.13 -16.07
N ARG A 33 6.20 16.88 -17.18
CA ARG A 33 5.39 17.91 -17.88
C ARG A 33 4.31 18.50 -17.00
N ARG A 34 3.62 17.70 -16.18
CA ARG A 34 2.56 18.19 -15.29
C ARG A 34 3.10 19.13 -14.21
N GLN A 35 4.28 18.87 -13.66
CA GLN A 35 4.92 19.80 -12.74
C GLN A 35 5.41 21.06 -13.46
N LEU A 36 6.03 20.93 -14.65
CA LEU A 36 6.45 22.08 -15.46
C LEU A 36 5.27 23.02 -15.80
N LEU A 37 4.07 22.51 -16.03
CA LEU A 37 2.85 23.30 -16.24
C LEU A 37 2.37 24.08 -14.99
N MET A 38 2.93 23.80 -13.81
CA MET A 38 2.67 24.53 -12.56
C MET A 38 3.81 25.48 -12.17
N LEU A 39 4.89 25.56 -12.97
CA LEU A 39 6.00 26.48 -12.74
C LEU A 39 5.81 27.79 -13.54
N PRO A 40 6.49 28.88 -13.16
CA PRO A 40 6.67 30.07 -14.01
C PRO A 40 7.25 29.69 -15.39
N GLU A 41 7.02 30.51 -16.43
CA GLU A 41 7.39 30.18 -17.82
C GLU A 41 8.88 29.91 -18.05
N ASP A 42 9.76 30.42 -17.16
CA ASP A 42 11.22 30.21 -17.17
C ASP A 42 11.71 29.14 -16.18
N GLY A 43 10.82 28.56 -15.37
CA GLY A 43 11.13 27.53 -14.37
C GLY A 43 11.89 28.02 -13.14
N ASP A 44 12.01 29.34 -12.94
CA ASP A 44 12.74 29.97 -11.84
C ASP A 44 11.83 30.90 -11.01
N LEU A 45 12.37 31.48 -9.94
CA LEU A 45 11.67 32.48 -9.12
C LEU A 45 11.99 33.91 -9.58
N PRO A 46 11.02 34.83 -9.63
CA PRO A 46 11.32 36.26 -9.74
C PRO A 46 12.20 36.73 -8.56
N ASP A 47 13.21 37.57 -8.83
CA ASP A 47 14.11 38.06 -7.77
C ASP A 47 13.40 38.89 -6.69
N ASN A 48 12.25 39.47 -7.02
CA ASN A 48 11.40 40.22 -6.10
C ASN A 48 10.32 39.37 -5.39
N TYR A 49 10.22 38.05 -5.66
CA TYR A 49 9.15 37.18 -5.16
C TYR A 49 9.00 37.23 -3.64
N GLU A 50 10.11 37.37 -2.90
CA GLU A 50 10.04 37.45 -1.45
C GLU A 50 9.26 38.69 -0.95
N TYR A 51 9.16 39.78 -1.72
CA TYR A 51 8.47 41.01 -1.31
C TYR A 51 6.96 40.99 -1.61
N GLU A 52 6.49 40.06 -2.45
CA GLU A 52 5.07 39.92 -2.79
C GLU A 52 4.29 39.19 -1.68
N ILE A 53 4.98 38.43 -0.82
CA ILE A 53 4.39 37.62 0.24
C ILE A 53 4.31 38.42 1.55
N ASN A 54 3.12 38.89 1.89
CA ASN A 54 2.85 39.55 3.17
C ASN A 54 2.72 38.51 4.30
N LEU A 55 3.48 38.69 5.39
CA LEU A 55 3.57 37.76 6.52
C LEU A 55 3.31 38.48 7.84
N ASN A 56 2.45 37.90 8.69
CA ASN A 56 2.10 38.44 10.01
C ASN A 56 3.17 38.14 11.10
N PHE A 57 4.39 37.77 10.71
CA PHE A 57 5.47 37.38 11.63
C PHE A 57 6.70 38.27 11.47
N THR A 58 7.33 38.62 12.58
CA THR A 58 8.65 39.26 12.61
C THR A 58 9.72 38.18 12.66
N PHE A 59 10.71 38.26 11.77
CA PHE A 59 11.85 37.34 11.71
C PHE A 59 13.13 38.04 12.17
N SER A 60 14.05 37.30 12.79
CA SER A 60 15.32 37.86 13.31
C SER A 60 16.22 38.46 12.21
N ASN A 61 16.10 37.99 10.97
CA ASN A 61 16.76 38.54 9.79
C ASN A 61 16.01 38.14 8.50
N SER A 62 16.36 38.74 7.37
CA SER A 62 15.73 38.47 6.06
C SER A 62 16.05 37.08 5.49
N ARG A 63 17.20 36.48 5.81
CA ARG A 63 17.57 35.13 5.35
C ARG A 63 16.65 34.07 5.96
N LEU A 64 16.35 34.19 7.25
CA LEU A 64 15.36 33.37 7.94
C LEU A 64 13.93 33.61 7.41
N ARG A 65 13.57 34.85 7.07
CA ARG A 65 12.29 35.13 6.39
C ARG A 65 12.17 34.39 5.05
N ARG A 66 13.23 34.39 4.23
CA ARG A 66 13.28 33.60 2.98
C ARG A 66 13.18 32.10 3.23
N ALA A 67 13.92 31.58 4.21
CA ALA A 67 13.85 30.17 4.59
C ALA A 67 12.45 29.74 5.04
N TYR A 68 11.74 30.59 5.79
CA TYR A 68 10.34 30.35 6.14
C TYR A 68 9.43 30.24 4.91
N ILE A 69 9.58 31.13 3.92
CA ILE A 69 8.80 31.08 2.67
C ILE A 69 9.04 29.74 1.95
N ALA A 70 10.30 29.33 1.81
CA ALA A 70 10.68 28.05 1.19
C ALA A 70 10.09 26.83 1.91
N LEU A 71 10.28 26.76 3.24
CA LEU A 71 9.83 25.63 4.05
C LEU A 71 8.30 25.57 4.16
N LYS A 72 7.62 26.72 4.15
CA LYS A 72 6.15 26.80 4.09
C LYS A 72 5.64 26.28 2.74
N ALA A 73 6.17 26.76 1.62
CA ALA A 73 5.80 26.28 0.30
C ALA A 73 6.05 24.77 0.15
N TRP A 74 7.13 24.25 0.73
CA TRP A 74 7.40 22.81 0.74
C TRP A 74 6.41 22.03 1.60
N LYS A 75 6.03 22.54 2.78
CA LYS A 75 4.96 21.95 3.59
C LYS A 75 3.62 21.93 2.85
N GLU A 76 3.33 22.95 2.04
CA GLU A 76 2.13 23.00 1.20
C GLU A 76 2.22 22.04 -0.02
N ALA A 77 3.43 21.77 -0.52
CA ALA A 77 3.70 20.75 -1.54
C ALA A 77 3.74 19.29 -0.99
N VAL A 78 3.66 19.10 0.33
CA VAL A 78 3.56 17.78 0.97
C VAL A 78 2.08 17.37 1.09
N TYR A 79 1.68 16.38 0.30
CA TYR A 79 0.33 15.81 0.32
C TYR A 79 0.18 14.61 1.26
N SER A 80 1.27 14.02 1.75
CA SER A 80 1.23 12.98 2.79
C SER A 80 2.41 13.08 3.77
N ASP A 81 2.13 13.26 5.05
CA ASP A 81 3.11 13.17 6.14
C ASP A 81 2.56 12.26 7.26
N PRO A 82 2.72 10.93 7.15
CA PRO A 82 2.05 9.96 8.02
C PRO A 82 2.62 9.93 9.44
N PHE A 83 3.82 10.47 9.65
CA PHE A 83 4.47 10.56 10.95
C PHE A 83 4.40 11.97 11.56
N ASN A 84 3.71 12.92 10.92
CA ASN A 84 3.66 14.33 11.31
C ASN A 84 5.08 14.93 11.46
N PHE A 85 6.03 14.54 10.62
CA PHE A 85 7.42 14.96 10.66
C PHE A 85 7.55 16.48 10.54
N THR A 86 6.81 17.09 9.62
CA THR A 86 6.78 18.54 9.33
C THR A 86 5.80 19.31 10.24
N SER A 87 5.21 18.67 11.25
CA SER A 87 4.13 19.29 12.04
C SER A 87 4.53 20.59 12.73
N ASN A 88 5.77 20.69 13.22
CA ASN A 88 6.29 21.90 13.87
C ASN A 88 6.84 22.96 12.91
N TRP A 89 6.71 22.78 11.59
CA TRP A 89 7.06 23.80 10.59
C TRP A 89 5.98 24.90 10.54
N GLU A 90 5.93 25.74 11.57
CA GLU A 90 5.01 26.88 11.68
C GLU A 90 5.62 28.00 12.55
N GLY A 91 5.29 29.26 12.26
CA GLY A 91 5.79 30.43 13.00
C GLY A 91 7.25 30.83 12.68
N PRO A 92 7.78 31.89 13.31
CA PRO A 92 9.08 32.47 12.95
C PRO A 92 10.31 31.69 13.44
N ASP A 93 10.14 30.72 14.35
CA ASP A 93 11.24 30.00 15.01
C ASP A 93 11.78 28.83 14.16
N ILE A 94 12.21 29.13 12.93
CA ILE A 94 12.60 28.14 11.90
C ILE A 94 13.68 27.16 12.38
N CYS A 95 14.63 27.62 13.21
CA CYS A 95 15.69 26.77 13.73
C CYS A 95 15.23 25.72 14.75
N ASN A 96 13.96 25.76 15.19
CA ASN A 96 13.31 24.72 15.98
C ASN A 96 12.53 23.71 15.13
N TYR A 97 12.45 23.90 13.81
CA TYR A 97 11.73 23.00 12.91
C TYR A 97 12.43 21.64 12.84
N LYS A 98 11.65 20.56 12.85
CA LYS A 98 12.22 19.20 12.82
C LYS A 98 12.86 18.95 11.45
N GLY A 99 14.10 18.49 11.44
CA GLY A 99 14.86 18.26 10.21
C GLY A 99 15.46 19.52 9.59
N VAL A 100 15.42 20.67 10.27
CA VAL A 100 16.06 21.92 9.83
C VAL A 100 17.22 22.25 10.76
N PHE A 101 18.38 22.54 10.19
CA PHE A 101 19.61 22.86 10.92
C PHE A 101 20.04 24.29 10.62
N CYS A 102 20.36 25.05 11.67
CA CYS A 102 20.84 26.41 11.57
C CYS A 102 22.30 26.55 11.99
N SER A 103 23.00 27.50 11.38
CA SER A 103 24.39 27.86 11.66
C SER A 103 24.54 29.39 11.64
N PRO A 104 25.57 29.97 12.27
CA PRO A 104 26.09 31.28 11.87
C PRO A 104 26.39 31.32 10.36
N ALA A 105 26.13 32.45 9.72
CA ALA A 105 26.44 32.67 8.31
C ALA A 105 27.96 32.77 8.08
N LEU A 106 28.41 32.42 6.88
CA LEU A 106 29.84 32.41 6.52
C LEU A 106 30.42 33.82 6.36
N ASP A 107 29.60 34.80 5.96
CA ASP A 107 29.98 36.19 5.76
C ASP A 107 29.75 37.08 7.00
N ASP A 108 28.75 36.75 7.84
CA ASP A 108 28.49 37.41 9.11
C ASP A 108 28.14 36.39 10.22
N PRO A 109 29.09 36.01 11.09
CA PRO A 109 28.85 35.09 12.20
C PRO A 109 27.84 35.58 13.26
N SER A 110 27.38 36.84 13.20
CA SER A 110 26.30 37.33 14.07
C SER A 110 24.90 37.02 13.54
N VAL A 111 24.79 36.60 12.26
CA VAL A 111 23.52 36.27 11.59
C VAL A 111 23.33 34.76 11.55
N THR A 112 22.23 34.25 12.13
CA THR A 112 21.85 32.83 12.02
C THR A 112 21.06 32.57 10.74
N VAL A 113 21.41 31.48 10.04
CA VAL A 113 20.82 31.04 8.76
C VAL A 113 20.48 29.56 8.79
N VAL A 114 19.61 29.10 7.89
CA VAL A 114 19.37 27.66 7.66
C VAL A 114 20.51 27.10 6.80
N ALA A 115 21.27 26.18 7.37
CA ALA A 115 22.46 25.59 6.76
C ALA A 115 22.26 24.13 6.30
N GLY A 116 21.19 23.45 6.71
CA GLY A 116 20.91 22.08 6.27
C GLY A 116 19.47 21.65 6.47
N ILE A 117 19.02 20.71 5.65
CA ILE A 117 17.72 20.03 5.79
C ILE A 117 17.90 18.51 5.68
N ASP A 118 17.41 17.77 6.68
CA ASP A 118 17.35 16.31 6.73
C ASP A 118 15.89 15.85 6.96
N LEU A 119 15.33 15.19 5.96
CA LEU A 119 14.01 14.53 6.01
C LEU A 119 14.13 13.01 5.81
N ASN A 120 15.29 12.41 6.06
CA ASN A 120 15.55 11.00 5.81
C ASN A 120 14.55 10.08 6.54
N HIS A 121 14.04 9.08 5.83
CA HIS A 121 13.10 8.06 6.32
C HIS A 121 11.78 8.62 6.93
N ALA A 122 11.33 9.80 6.49
CA ALA A 122 10.12 10.44 7.01
C ALA A 122 8.80 9.90 6.43
N ASP A 123 8.84 9.03 5.41
CA ASP A 123 7.68 8.53 4.65
C ASP A 123 6.78 9.66 4.08
N ILE A 124 7.40 10.81 3.79
CA ILE A 124 6.74 11.99 3.23
C ILE A 124 6.48 11.76 1.74
N ALA A 125 5.25 12.02 1.29
CA ALA A 125 4.94 12.18 -0.12
C ALA A 125 4.63 13.63 -0.44
N GLY A 126 5.27 14.14 -1.48
CA GLY A 126 5.23 15.54 -1.89
C GLY A 126 5.93 15.72 -3.23
N HIS A 127 6.09 16.96 -3.67
CA HIS A 127 7.07 17.33 -4.68
C HIS A 127 7.99 18.42 -4.16
N LEU A 128 9.06 18.72 -4.90
CA LEU A 128 9.95 19.84 -4.61
C LEU A 128 9.38 21.12 -5.27
N PRO A 129 9.02 22.17 -4.51
CA PRO A 129 8.56 23.44 -5.08
C PRO A 129 9.74 24.35 -5.49
N VAL A 130 9.49 25.33 -6.35
CA VAL A 130 10.54 26.27 -6.82
C VAL A 130 11.07 27.15 -5.69
N GLU A 131 10.27 27.45 -4.67
CA GLU A 131 10.62 28.26 -3.50
C GLU A 131 11.81 27.74 -2.69
N LEU A 132 12.18 26.46 -2.85
CA LEU A 132 13.42 25.92 -2.26
C LEU A 132 14.68 26.68 -2.73
N GLY A 133 14.65 27.32 -3.91
CA GLY A 133 15.73 28.20 -4.39
C GLY A 133 15.96 29.45 -3.53
N LEU A 134 15.09 29.76 -2.56
CA LEU A 134 15.29 30.85 -1.59
C LEU A 134 16.24 30.48 -0.44
N LEU A 135 16.60 29.20 -0.30
CA LEU A 135 17.48 28.67 0.77
C LEU A 135 18.98 28.86 0.46
N THR A 136 19.38 30.04 -0.02
CA THR A 136 20.73 30.35 -0.56
C THR A 136 21.91 29.99 0.34
N GLU A 137 21.66 29.82 1.64
CA GLU A 137 22.65 29.56 2.69
C GLU A 137 22.88 28.06 2.98
N ILE A 138 22.17 27.16 2.29
CA ILE A 138 22.12 25.73 2.61
C ILE A 138 23.35 24.96 2.07
N ALA A 139 23.93 24.11 2.92
CA ALA A 139 25.07 23.26 2.62
C ALA A 139 24.70 21.79 2.35
N LEU A 140 23.59 21.30 2.90
CA LEU A 140 23.11 19.92 2.68
C LEU A 140 21.58 19.82 2.54
N ILE A 141 21.15 18.95 1.65
CA ILE A 141 19.75 18.50 1.49
C ILE A 141 19.76 16.97 1.45
N HIS A 142 19.20 16.33 2.48
CA HIS A 142 19.07 14.87 2.57
C HIS A 142 17.59 14.46 2.65
N LEU A 143 17.11 13.71 1.66
CA LEU A 143 15.71 13.32 1.49
C LEU A 143 15.53 11.80 1.31
N ASN A 144 16.52 11.00 1.69
CA ASN A 144 16.58 9.57 1.48
C ASN A 144 15.31 8.84 1.99
N SER A 145 14.83 7.85 1.23
CA SER A 145 13.75 6.96 1.64
C SER A 145 12.43 7.67 1.98
N ASN A 146 11.92 8.41 0.99
CA ASN A 146 10.63 9.07 1.04
C ASN A 146 9.79 8.68 -0.19
N ARG A 147 8.69 9.41 -0.43
CA ARG A 147 7.79 9.27 -1.57
C ARG A 147 7.71 10.58 -2.36
N PHE A 148 8.78 11.39 -2.38
CA PHE A 148 8.84 12.59 -3.20
C PHE A 148 8.80 12.23 -4.68
N CYS A 149 7.90 12.86 -5.43
CA CYS A 149 7.75 12.65 -6.87
C CYS A 149 7.95 13.97 -7.64
N GLY A 150 8.01 13.88 -8.97
CA GLY A 150 8.24 15.04 -9.83
C GLY A 150 9.71 15.25 -10.17
N ILE A 151 10.05 16.46 -10.61
CA ILE A 151 11.40 16.88 -11.01
C ILE A 151 12.08 17.69 -9.90
N ILE A 152 13.42 17.78 -9.98
CA ILE A 152 14.21 18.75 -9.23
C ILE A 152 14.11 20.12 -9.93
N PRO A 153 13.68 21.20 -9.26
CA PRO A 153 13.49 22.52 -9.87
C PRO A 153 14.79 23.21 -10.30
N GLU A 154 14.75 23.97 -11.39
CA GLU A 154 15.90 24.76 -11.88
C GLU A 154 16.25 25.92 -10.93
N SER A 155 15.30 26.40 -10.12
CA SER A 155 15.56 27.41 -9.08
C SER A 155 16.58 26.98 -8.03
N LEU A 156 16.87 25.68 -7.88
CA LEU A 156 17.94 25.20 -6.99
C LEU A 156 19.34 25.64 -7.45
N LYS A 157 19.49 26.25 -8.63
CA LYS A 157 20.77 26.83 -9.10
C LYS A 157 21.27 27.95 -8.18
N ARG A 158 20.36 28.55 -7.41
CA ARG A 158 20.61 29.60 -6.41
C ARG A 158 21.26 29.05 -5.12
N LEU A 159 21.36 27.73 -4.96
CA LEU A 159 21.96 27.08 -3.79
C LEU A 159 23.49 26.94 -3.97
N GLU A 160 24.18 28.08 -4.06
CA GLU A 160 25.61 28.12 -4.41
C GLU A 160 26.52 27.44 -3.37
N LEU A 161 26.08 27.36 -2.11
CA LEU A 161 26.81 26.72 -1.00
C LEU A 161 26.53 25.21 -0.84
N LEU A 162 25.64 24.62 -1.64
CA LEU A 162 25.24 23.22 -1.47
C LEU A 162 26.41 22.27 -1.76
N HIS A 163 26.83 21.53 -0.74
CA HIS A 163 27.89 20.51 -0.79
C HIS A 163 27.33 19.10 -0.99
N GLU A 164 26.17 18.80 -0.38
CA GLU A 164 25.57 17.46 -0.41
C GLU A 164 24.12 17.50 -0.87
N LEU A 165 23.81 16.74 -1.92
CA LEU A 165 22.45 16.50 -2.40
C LEU A 165 22.17 15.00 -2.42
N ASP A 166 21.44 14.52 -1.42
CA ASP A 166 20.89 13.17 -1.38
C ASP A 166 19.37 13.25 -1.56
N VAL A 167 18.90 12.74 -2.69
CA VAL A 167 17.46 12.59 -3.01
C VAL A 167 17.08 11.13 -3.25
N SER A 168 17.92 10.20 -2.81
CA SER A 168 17.83 8.79 -3.15
C SER A 168 16.60 8.08 -2.56
N ASN A 169 16.22 6.95 -3.15
CA ASN A 169 15.07 6.14 -2.72
C ASN A 169 13.77 6.96 -2.63
N ASN A 170 13.37 7.50 -3.78
CA ASN A 170 12.19 8.34 -3.97
C ASN A 170 11.49 7.98 -5.31
N LEU A 171 10.55 8.82 -5.74
CA LEU A 171 9.78 8.69 -6.99
C LEU A 171 10.11 9.83 -7.98
N LEU A 172 11.30 10.43 -7.91
CA LEU A 172 11.69 11.55 -8.76
C LEU A 172 11.94 11.11 -10.20
N VAL A 173 11.53 11.94 -11.16
CA VAL A 173 11.48 11.67 -12.60
C VAL A 173 12.22 12.72 -13.42
N GLY A 174 12.33 12.48 -14.73
CA GLY A 174 12.88 13.41 -15.70
C GLY A 174 14.35 13.10 -16.05
N PRO A 175 14.99 13.95 -16.88
CA PRO A 175 16.42 13.81 -17.17
C PRO A 175 17.27 14.07 -15.92
N LEU A 176 18.57 13.77 -16.00
CA LEU A 176 19.52 14.25 -14.99
C LEU A 176 19.38 15.78 -14.85
N PRO A 177 19.14 16.31 -13.64
CA PRO A 177 18.74 17.70 -13.45
C PRO A 177 19.89 18.66 -13.77
N LYS A 178 19.75 19.50 -14.80
CA LYS A 178 20.84 20.36 -15.30
C LYS A 178 21.45 21.25 -14.22
N VAL A 179 20.64 21.69 -13.28
CA VAL A 179 21.03 22.46 -12.10
C VAL A 179 22.23 21.88 -11.33
N VAL A 180 22.39 20.54 -11.22
CA VAL A 180 23.56 19.97 -10.51
C VAL A 180 24.87 20.25 -11.25
N LEU A 181 24.83 20.46 -12.57
CA LEU A 181 25.99 20.84 -13.37
C LEU A 181 26.45 22.28 -13.04
N SER A 182 25.53 23.17 -12.69
CA SER A 182 25.84 24.57 -12.32
C SER A 182 26.24 24.79 -10.86
N MET A 183 25.88 23.92 -9.92
CA MET A 183 26.19 24.09 -8.49
C MET A 183 27.72 24.07 -8.22
N PRO A 184 28.36 25.18 -7.80
CA PRO A 184 29.82 25.28 -7.81
C PRO A 184 30.51 24.47 -6.70
N ASN A 185 29.82 24.23 -5.58
CA ASN A 185 30.39 23.61 -4.37
C ASN A 185 29.91 22.17 -4.10
N LEU A 186 29.10 21.58 -5.00
CA LEU A 186 28.53 20.25 -4.85
C LEU A 186 29.62 19.17 -4.95
N LYS A 187 29.71 18.33 -3.92
CA LYS A 187 30.71 17.25 -3.78
C LYS A 187 30.08 15.86 -3.68
N TYR A 188 28.93 15.75 -3.01
CA TYR A 188 28.21 14.50 -2.85
C TYR A 188 26.89 14.57 -3.61
N LEU A 189 26.71 13.66 -4.57
CA LEU A 189 25.48 13.57 -5.37
C LEU A 189 24.94 12.14 -5.34
N ASP A 190 23.81 11.96 -4.66
CA ASP A 190 23.09 10.69 -4.59
C ASP A 190 21.69 10.80 -5.20
N LEU A 191 21.54 10.19 -6.39
CA LEU A 191 20.30 10.12 -7.16
C LEU A 191 19.72 8.70 -7.20
N ARG A 192 20.29 7.72 -6.48
CA ARG A 192 19.97 6.30 -6.68
C ARG A 192 18.54 5.92 -6.26
N PHE A 193 18.04 4.80 -6.75
CA PHE A 193 16.67 4.30 -6.47
C PHE A 193 15.59 5.37 -6.77
N ASN A 194 15.60 5.90 -7.98
CA ASN A 194 14.63 6.89 -8.45
C ASN A 194 14.09 6.48 -9.84
N ASN A 195 13.54 7.45 -10.57
CA ASN A 195 12.99 7.29 -11.91
C ASN A 195 13.60 8.33 -12.88
N PHE A 196 14.87 8.71 -12.70
CA PHE A 196 15.58 9.56 -13.66
C PHE A 196 15.90 8.82 -14.96
N GLU A 197 15.96 9.51 -16.09
CA GLU A 197 16.08 8.91 -17.42
C GLU A 197 16.95 9.71 -18.41
N GLY A 198 17.03 9.21 -19.64
CA GLY A 198 17.78 9.87 -20.71
C GLY A 198 19.29 9.70 -20.56
N ALA A 199 20.05 10.70 -20.99
CA ALA A 199 21.51 10.67 -20.98
C ALA A 199 22.11 11.32 -19.73
N VAL A 200 23.23 10.77 -19.25
CA VAL A 200 24.10 11.45 -18.29
C VAL A 200 24.97 12.45 -19.05
N PRO A 201 24.90 13.76 -18.78
CA PRO A 201 25.68 14.77 -19.48
C PRO A 201 27.19 14.61 -19.21
N PRO A 202 28.06 14.70 -20.24
CA PRO A 202 29.52 14.59 -20.07
C PRO A 202 30.10 15.53 -19.02
N GLU A 203 29.53 16.73 -18.90
CA GLU A 203 29.94 17.80 -17.99
C GLU A 203 29.82 17.40 -16.52
N LEU A 204 29.02 16.37 -16.18
CA LEU A 204 28.93 15.84 -14.81
C LEU A 204 30.26 15.27 -14.32
N PHE A 205 31.06 14.69 -15.21
CA PHE A 205 32.34 14.08 -14.87
C PHE A 205 33.50 15.07 -14.86
N ASP A 206 33.27 16.31 -15.32
CA ASP A 206 34.22 17.42 -15.16
C ASP A 206 34.03 18.18 -13.82
N LYS A 207 33.06 17.74 -13.00
CA LYS A 207 32.75 18.32 -11.69
C LYS A 207 33.66 17.74 -10.60
N TYR A 208 34.02 18.57 -9.63
CA TYR A 208 34.75 18.13 -8.46
C TYR A 208 33.81 17.44 -7.45
N LEU A 209 33.46 16.18 -7.74
CA LEU A 209 32.69 15.32 -6.84
C LEU A 209 33.64 14.43 -6.02
N ASP A 210 33.27 14.16 -4.77
CA ASP A 210 33.89 13.16 -3.92
C ASP A 210 33.22 11.79 -4.15
N ALA A 211 31.89 11.74 -4.36
CA ALA A 211 31.13 10.51 -4.66
C ALA A 211 29.91 10.77 -5.57
N LEU A 212 29.57 9.78 -6.41
CA LEU A 212 28.49 9.86 -7.39
C LEU A 212 27.67 8.54 -7.46
N PHE A 213 26.40 8.59 -7.06
CA PHE A 213 25.49 7.44 -7.11
C PHE A 213 24.34 7.67 -8.09
N LEU A 214 24.30 6.86 -9.15
CA LEU A 214 23.30 6.92 -10.23
C LEU A 214 22.45 5.65 -10.35
N ASN A 215 22.71 4.65 -9.50
CA ASN A 215 22.15 3.30 -9.68
C ASN A 215 20.62 3.24 -9.52
N ASP A 216 20.00 2.21 -10.09
CA ASP A 216 18.54 1.98 -10.01
C ASP A 216 17.73 3.18 -10.52
N ASN A 217 17.95 3.49 -11.79
CA ASN A 217 17.28 4.55 -12.56
C ASN A 217 17.02 4.03 -14.01
N ARG A 218 16.75 4.92 -14.97
CA ARG A 218 16.56 4.61 -16.41
C ARG A 218 17.51 5.37 -17.32
N PHE A 219 18.75 5.61 -16.89
CA PHE A 219 19.75 6.22 -17.79
C PHE A 219 20.03 5.29 -18.98
N THR A 220 20.14 5.86 -20.17
CA THR A 220 20.10 5.16 -21.47
C THR A 220 21.23 5.59 -22.44
N SER A 221 22.25 6.29 -21.95
CA SER A 221 23.38 6.78 -22.76
C SER A 221 24.56 5.82 -22.80
N THR A 222 25.55 6.17 -23.63
CA THR A 222 26.92 5.68 -23.45
C THR A 222 27.59 6.36 -22.27
N ILE A 223 28.63 5.74 -21.72
CA ILE A 223 29.55 6.39 -20.78
C ILE A 223 30.47 7.31 -21.59
N PRO A 224 30.57 8.62 -21.28
CA PRO A 224 31.39 9.56 -22.05
C PRO A 224 32.87 9.47 -21.67
N ASP A 225 33.76 9.84 -22.60
CA ASP A 225 35.22 9.90 -22.35
C ASP A 225 35.60 10.87 -21.20
N THR A 226 34.73 11.80 -20.82
CA THR A 226 34.94 12.67 -19.65
C THR A 226 34.89 11.91 -18.32
N LEU A 227 34.45 10.64 -18.26
CA LEU A 227 34.52 9.81 -17.05
C LEU A 227 35.91 9.87 -16.39
N GLY A 228 36.97 9.81 -17.20
CA GLY A 228 38.36 9.89 -16.75
C GLY A 228 38.80 11.23 -16.15
N ASN A 229 37.98 12.28 -16.24
CA ASN A 229 38.25 13.57 -15.61
C ASN A 229 37.65 13.66 -14.19
N SER A 230 36.77 12.71 -13.81
CA SER A 230 36.08 12.72 -12.53
C SER A 230 37.03 12.53 -11.35
N SER A 231 36.85 13.37 -10.33
CA SER A 231 37.59 13.29 -9.06
C SER A 231 37.04 12.27 -8.08
N ALA A 232 35.82 11.74 -8.32
CA ALA A 232 35.08 10.93 -7.36
C ALA A 232 35.77 9.60 -7.05
N SER A 233 35.86 9.26 -5.75
CA SER A 233 36.43 7.99 -5.31
C SER A 233 35.43 6.83 -5.39
N VAL A 234 34.13 7.11 -5.45
CA VAL A 234 33.06 6.12 -5.61
C VAL A 234 32.13 6.53 -6.75
N ILE A 235 31.97 5.67 -7.76
CA ILE A 235 30.97 5.87 -8.84
C ILE A 235 30.15 4.59 -9.08
N VAL A 236 28.83 4.70 -8.95
CA VAL A 236 27.90 3.55 -9.08
C VAL A 236 26.90 3.80 -10.22
N PHE A 237 27.07 3.08 -11.34
CA PHE A 237 26.20 3.09 -12.53
C PHE A 237 25.14 1.96 -12.53
N ALA A 238 25.12 1.13 -11.49
CA ALA A 238 24.42 -0.16 -11.49
C ALA A 238 22.91 -0.08 -11.83
N ASN A 239 22.33 -1.19 -12.32
CA ASN A 239 20.88 -1.33 -12.56
C ASN A 239 20.30 -0.16 -13.38
N ASN A 240 20.85 0.06 -14.58
CA ASN A 240 20.43 1.09 -15.53
C ASN A 240 20.36 0.47 -16.95
N LYS A 241 20.40 1.30 -18.00
CA LYS A 241 20.44 0.87 -19.41
C LYS A 241 21.60 1.55 -20.14
N PHE A 242 22.75 1.71 -19.48
CA PHE A 242 23.95 2.26 -20.12
C PHE A 242 24.44 1.32 -21.22
N THR A 243 24.86 1.88 -22.36
CA THR A 243 25.28 1.13 -23.56
C THR A 243 26.70 1.51 -24.00
N GLY A 244 27.26 0.79 -24.99
CA GLY A 244 28.61 1.05 -25.46
C GLY A 244 29.68 0.50 -24.52
N CYS A 245 30.92 0.98 -24.64
CA CYS A 245 32.08 0.50 -23.88
C CYS A 245 32.40 1.37 -22.66
N ILE A 246 33.23 0.83 -21.76
CA ILE A 246 33.95 1.63 -20.77
C ILE A 246 35.05 2.40 -21.51
N PRO A 247 35.14 3.73 -21.40
CA PRO A 247 36.16 4.52 -22.08
C PRO A 247 37.55 4.28 -21.47
N SER A 248 38.59 4.29 -22.31
CA SER A 248 39.98 4.12 -21.85
C SER A 248 40.45 5.25 -20.92
N SER A 249 39.77 6.39 -20.94
CA SER A 249 40.01 7.49 -20.00
C SER A 249 39.84 7.10 -18.53
N ILE A 250 39.13 6.00 -18.22
CA ILE A 250 38.98 5.46 -16.86
C ILE A 250 40.33 5.34 -16.12
N GLY A 251 41.41 4.95 -16.80
CA GLY A 251 42.74 4.80 -16.17
C GLY A 251 43.39 6.09 -15.68
N LYS A 252 42.77 7.26 -15.94
CA LYS A 252 43.17 8.55 -15.35
C LYS A 252 42.64 8.76 -13.93
N MET A 253 41.63 7.99 -13.50
CA MET A 253 40.93 8.18 -12.22
C MET A 253 41.75 7.61 -11.05
N THR A 254 42.89 8.23 -10.73
CA THR A 254 43.83 7.72 -9.72
C THR A 254 43.30 7.73 -8.29
N ASN A 255 42.21 8.46 -8.03
CA ASN A 255 41.56 8.57 -6.72
C ASN A 255 40.40 7.57 -6.54
N LEU A 256 40.13 6.72 -7.53
CA LEU A 256 39.01 5.80 -7.52
C LEU A 256 39.26 4.63 -6.55
N ASP A 257 38.33 4.43 -5.62
CA ASP A 257 38.30 3.35 -4.64
C ASP A 257 37.24 2.28 -5.01
N GLU A 258 36.10 2.68 -5.58
CA GLU A 258 35.02 1.79 -6.01
C GLU A 258 34.39 2.24 -7.34
N ILE A 259 34.20 1.29 -8.26
CA ILE A 259 33.38 1.52 -9.47
C ILE A 259 32.53 0.29 -9.84
N VAL A 260 31.25 0.54 -10.07
CA VAL A 260 30.24 -0.50 -10.28
C VAL A 260 29.40 -0.22 -11.52
N PHE A 261 29.48 -1.11 -12.50
CA PHE A 261 28.74 -1.10 -13.77
C PHE A 261 27.67 -2.21 -13.86
N LEU A 262 27.48 -2.98 -12.79
CA LEU A 262 26.53 -4.09 -12.63
C LEU A 262 25.17 -3.88 -13.33
N ASN A 263 24.66 -4.89 -14.04
CA ASN A 263 23.33 -4.91 -14.66
C ASN A 263 23.07 -3.68 -15.57
N ASN A 264 23.73 -3.67 -16.72
CA ASN A 264 23.57 -2.68 -17.78
C ASN A 264 23.67 -3.34 -19.17
N ASP A 265 23.51 -2.55 -20.24
CA ASP A 265 23.64 -2.99 -21.63
C ASP A 265 25.04 -2.68 -22.20
N LEU A 266 26.08 -2.60 -21.36
CA LEU A 266 27.45 -2.28 -21.79
C LEU A 266 28.09 -3.46 -22.54
N ALA A 267 28.95 -3.15 -23.51
CA ALA A 267 29.57 -4.13 -24.40
C ALA A 267 30.92 -3.66 -24.95
N GLY A 268 31.64 -4.57 -25.61
CA GLY A 268 32.99 -4.33 -26.13
C GLY A 268 34.06 -5.02 -25.28
N CYS A 269 35.32 -4.76 -25.61
CA CYS A 269 36.46 -5.21 -24.84
C CYS A 269 36.73 -4.29 -23.64
N LEU A 270 37.26 -4.85 -22.55
CA LEU A 270 37.69 -4.05 -21.40
C LEU A 270 38.97 -3.27 -21.74
N PRO A 271 39.04 -1.95 -21.51
CA PRO A 271 40.25 -1.16 -21.76
C PRO A 271 41.41 -1.61 -20.86
N ALA A 272 42.63 -1.62 -21.41
CA ALA A 272 43.83 -2.04 -20.67
C ALA A 272 44.18 -1.05 -19.54
N GLU A 273 43.73 0.19 -19.69
CA GLU A 273 43.86 1.31 -18.76
C GLU A 273 43.18 1.06 -17.41
N ILE A 274 42.25 0.10 -17.29
CA ILE A 274 41.73 -0.37 -15.99
C ILE A 274 42.89 -0.84 -15.09
N GLY A 275 43.95 -1.43 -15.65
CA GLY A 275 45.15 -1.83 -14.90
C GLY A 275 45.95 -0.67 -14.27
N LEU A 276 45.60 0.59 -14.56
CA LEU A 276 46.22 1.77 -13.94
C LEU A 276 45.53 2.19 -12.63
N LEU A 277 44.37 1.62 -12.32
CA LEU A 277 43.53 1.94 -11.16
C LEU A 277 44.07 1.32 -9.86
N LYS A 278 45.21 1.83 -9.38
CA LYS A 278 45.98 1.21 -8.28
C LYS A 278 45.25 1.14 -6.94
N ASN A 279 44.36 2.10 -6.67
CA ASN A 279 43.65 2.26 -5.40
C ASN A 279 42.31 1.50 -5.35
N VAL A 280 41.77 1.06 -6.49
CA VAL A 280 40.43 0.47 -6.54
C VAL A 280 40.40 -0.82 -5.72
N THR A 281 39.45 -0.85 -4.79
CA THR A 281 39.12 -1.97 -3.90
C THR A 281 37.93 -2.78 -4.41
N VAL A 282 37.00 -2.15 -5.14
CA VAL A 282 35.80 -2.78 -5.71
C VAL A 282 35.68 -2.43 -7.20
N PHE A 283 35.70 -3.45 -8.06
CA PHE A 283 35.42 -3.31 -9.49
C PHE A 283 34.44 -4.39 -9.94
N ASN A 284 33.23 -3.98 -10.33
CA ASN A 284 32.15 -4.88 -10.73
C ASN A 284 31.57 -4.46 -12.09
N ILE A 285 31.54 -5.40 -13.04
CA ILE A 285 30.98 -5.24 -14.39
C ILE A 285 29.91 -6.30 -14.72
N ALA A 286 29.36 -6.97 -13.71
CA ALA A 286 28.55 -8.16 -13.92
C ALA A 286 27.21 -7.86 -14.61
N GLY A 287 26.58 -8.88 -15.21
CA GLY A 287 25.28 -8.73 -15.87
C GLY A 287 25.33 -7.71 -17.02
N ASN A 288 26.29 -7.89 -17.93
CA ASN A 288 26.53 -7.01 -19.08
C ASN A 288 26.83 -7.84 -20.35
N SER A 289 27.25 -7.19 -21.43
CA SER A 289 27.63 -7.82 -22.70
C SER A 289 29.10 -7.60 -23.08
N PHE A 290 30.00 -7.42 -22.11
CA PHE A 290 31.44 -7.35 -22.36
C PHE A 290 31.97 -8.65 -22.97
N PHE A 291 32.90 -8.56 -23.92
CA PHE A 291 33.47 -9.69 -24.63
C PHE A 291 34.97 -9.53 -24.85
N GLY A 292 35.61 -10.57 -25.38
CA GLY A 292 37.06 -10.60 -25.57
C GLY A 292 37.80 -11.16 -24.35
N THR A 293 39.10 -10.85 -24.25
CA THR A 293 39.99 -11.38 -23.20
C THR A 293 40.26 -10.33 -22.12
N LEU A 294 40.53 -10.79 -20.88
CA LEU A 294 41.01 -9.90 -19.81
C LEU A 294 42.35 -9.25 -20.19
N PRO A 295 42.51 -7.92 -20.03
CA PRO A 295 43.78 -7.23 -20.28
C PRO A 295 44.94 -7.72 -19.39
N LYS A 296 46.12 -7.86 -20.00
CA LYS A 296 47.34 -8.38 -19.34
C LYS A 296 47.86 -7.52 -18.17
N ILE A 297 47.37 -6.29 -18.02
CA ILE A 297 47.87 -5.28 -17.05
C ILE A 297 47.02 -5.26 -15.76
N PHE A 298 46.09 -6.21 -15.58
CA PHE A 298 45.24 -6.29 -14.38
C PHE A 298 46.02 -6.57 -13.07
N ASN A 299 47.30 -6.90 -13.15
CA ASN A 299 48.20 -6.95 -11.99
C ASN A 299 48.43 -5.59 -11.30
N GLY A 300 48.10 -4.47 -11.96
CA GLY A 300 48.20 -3.13 -11.40
C GLY A 300 47.07 -2.75 -10.42
N LEU A 301 46.00 -3.56 -10.34
CA LEU A 301 44.88 -3.41 -9.39
C LEU A 301 45.29 -3.81 -7.96
N SER A 302 46.27 -3.11 -7.40
CA SER A 302 47.04 -3.57 -6.24
C SER A 302 46.26 -3.63 -4.91
N GLN A 303 45.20 -2.82 -4.76
CA GLN A 303 44.35 -2.77 -3.58
C GLN A 303 43.02 -3.53 -3.75
N ILE A 304 42.84 -4.26 -4.86
CA ILE A 304 41.54 -4.86 -5.18
C ILE A 304 41.15 -5.94 -4.16
N GLU A 305 39.93 -5.82 -3.63
CA GLU A 305 39.32 -6.78 -2.71
C GLU A 305 38.20 -7.57 -3.39
N LEU A 306 37.39 -6.91 -4.22
CA LEU A 306 36.27 -7.51 -4.96
C LEU A 306 36.41 -7.28 -6.46
N LEU A 307 36.46 -8.40 -7.19
CA LEU A 307 36.35 -8.45 -8.65
C LEU A 307 35.15 -9.29 -9.06
N ASP A 308 34.22 -8.67 -9.77
CA ASP A 308 33.06 -9.36 -10.31
C ASP A 308 32.95 -9.10 -11.82
N PHE A 309 33.29 -10.15 -12.58
CA PHE A 309 33.22 -10.19 -14.03
C PHE A 309 32.04 -11.06 -14.52
N SER A 310 31.15 -11.49 -13.61
CA SER A 310 30.18 -12.55 -13.89
C SER A 310 29.09 -12.14 -14.90
N ASP A 311 28.41 -13.13 -15.48
CA ASP A 311 27.29 -12.94 -16.44
C ASP A 311 27.63 -11.95 -17.59
N ASN A 312 28.61 -12.35 -18.39
CA ASN A 312 29.15 -11.60 -19.51
C ASN A 312 29.55 -12.57 -20.65
N LYS A 313 30.25 -12.06 -21.68
CA LYS A 313 30.72 -12.83 -22.84
C LYS A 313 32.26 -12.85 -22.93
N LEU A 314 32.95 -12.68 -21.79
CA LEU A 314 34.42 -12.72 -21.71
C LEU A 314 34.94 -14.14 -21.97
N SER A 315 36.15 -14.25 -22.48
CA SER A 315 36.73 -15.50 -22.98
C SER A 315 38.26 -15.51 -22.89
N GLY A 316 38.89 -16.62 -23.28
CA GLY A 316 40.34 -16.79 -23.18
C GLY A 316 40.75 -17.27 -21.78
N ILE A 317 41.94 -16.83 -21.36
CA ILE A 317 42.60 -17.27 -20.13
C ILE A 317 42.30 -16.38 -18.93
N ILE A 318 41.99 -16.99 -17.78
CA ILE A 318 42.00 -16.30 -16.49
C ILE A 318 43.47 -16.11 -16.09
N LEU A 319 43.97 -14.87 -16.12
CA LEU A 319 45.39 -14.56 -15.98
C LEU A 319 45.97 -14.94 -14.61
N GLU A 320 47.17 -15.53 -14.61
CA GLU A 320 47.80 -16.01 -13.37
C GLU A 320 48.02 -14.88 -12.34
N ASP A 321 48.39 -13.68 -12.80
CA ASP A 321 48.64 -12.54 -11.92
C ASP A 321 47.38 -12.02 -11.23
N LEU A 322 46.19 -12.16 -11.85
CA LEU A 322 44.90 -11.79 -11.25
C LEU A 322 44.64 -12.61 -9.98
N CYS A 323 44.88 -13.92 -10.08
CA CYS A 323 44.75 -14.88 -8.98
C CYS A 323 45.86 -14.77 -7.91
N ARG A 324 46.84 -13.87 -8.11
CA ARG A 324 47.95 -13.59 -7.18
C ARG A 324 47.81 -12.26 -6.43
N LEU A 325 46.77 -11.46 -6.71
CA LEU A 325 46.55 -10.17 -6.04
C LEU A 325 46.37 -10.35 -4.52
N SER A 326 47.12 -9.58 -3.74
CA SER A 326 47.33 -9.84 -2.30
C SER A 326 46.13 -9.49 -1.42
N HIS A 327 45.32 -8.52 -1.83
CA HIS A 327 44.17 -8.02 -1.08
C HIS A 327 42.83 -8.65 -1.52
N LEU A 328 42.86 -9.51 -2.55
CA LEU A 328 41.69 -10.11 -3.16
C LEU A 328 40.95 -11.02 -2.17
N LYS A 329 39.70 -10.68 -1.87
CA LYS A 329 38.76 -11.42 -0.99
C LYS A 329 37.67 -12.12 -1.78
N ASN A 330 37.27 -11.57 -2.92
CA ASN A 330 36.25 -12.16 -3.80
C ASN A 330 36.65 -11.96 -5.27
N LEU A 331 36.67 -13.06 -6.03
CA LEU A 331 36.78 -13.06 -7.49
C LEU A 331 35.70 -13.96 -8.06
N THR A 332 34.76 -13.41 -8.82
CA THR A 332 33.84 -14.22 -9.63
C THR A 332 34.02 -13.91 -11.10
N VAL A 333 34.12 -14.99 -11.87
CA VAL A 333 34.18 -14.99 -13.34
C VAL A 333 33.03 -15.80 -13.92
N ALA A 334 32.04 -16.18 -13.09
CA ALA A 334 30.99 -17.11 -13.43
C ALA A 334 30.17 -16.67 -14.66
N LEU A 335 29.50 -17.62 -15.31
CA LEU A 335 28.60 -17.39 -16.45
C LEU A 335 29.26 -16.81 -17.74
N ASN A 336 30.60 -16.81 -17.85
CA ASN A 336 31.36 -16.35 -19.02
C ASN A 336 31.77 -17.51 -19.97
N TYR A 337 32.75 -17.29 -20.85
CA TYR A 337 33.31 -18.26 -21.80
C TYR A 337 34.83 -18.43 -21.63
N PHE A 338 35.36 -18.24 -20.42
CA PHE A 338 36.77 -18.53 -20.12
C PHE A 338 37.06 -20.00 -20.38
N ASN A 339 38.10 -20.29 -21.15
CA ASN A 339 38.43 -21.64 -21.64
C ASN A 339 39.80 -22.16 -21.18
N ASP A 340 40.57 -21.33 -20.47
CA ASP A 340 41.86 -21.67 -19.88
C ASP A 340 42.09 -20.88 -18.57
N GLU A 341 43.01 -21.30 -17.71
CA GLU A 341 43.34 -20.63 -16.45
C GLU A 341 44.83 -20.69 -16.10
N GLY A 342 45.34 -19.64 -15.44
CA GLY A 342 46.69 -19.62 -14.91
C GLY A 342 46.85 -20.52 -13.68
N LYS A 343 48.03 -21.14 -13.53
CA LYS A 343 48.34 -22.13 -12.45
C LYS A 343 48.14 -21.63 -11.01
N ALA A 344 48.10 -20.32 -10.79
CA ALA A 344 47.77 -19.75 -9.48
C ALA A 344 46.26 -19.84 -9.15
N CYS A 345 45.39 -19.82 -10.17
CA CYS A 345 43.94 -19.91 -10.03
C CYS A 345 43.49 -21.30 -9.55
N GLU A 346 44.19 -22.38 -9.94
CA GLU A 346 44.05 -23.73 -9.35
C GLU A 346 44.15 -23.70 -7.81
N LYS A 347 45.09 -22.91 -7.29
CA LYS A 347 45.36 -22.80 -5.85
C LYS A 347 44.41 -21.84 -5.14
N LEU A 348 43.82 -20.89 -5.88
CA LEU A 348 42.85 -19.92 -5.35
C LEU A 348 41.59 -20.64 -4.83
N PHE A 349 41.12 -21.68 -5.53
CA PHE A 349 40.01 -22.54 -5.06
C PHE A 349 40.28 -23.23 -3.71
N SER A 350 41.55 -23.40 -3.32
CA SER A 350 41.95 -24.00 -2.04
C SER A 350 42.15 -22.99 -0.91
N ARG A 351 42.09 -21.67 -1.19
CA ARG A 351 42.20 -20.61 -0.18
C ARG A 351 40.87 -20.40 0.52
N LYS A 352 40.84 -20.57 1.85
CA LYS A 352 39.62 -20.37 2.67
C LYS A 352 39.27 -18.90 2.90
N ASP A 353 40.21 -18.01 2.61
CA ASP A 353 40.13 -16.56 2.80
C ASP A 353 39.69 -15.81 1.53
N VAL A 354 39.51 -16.51 0.40
CA VAL A 354 39.05 -15.94 -0.87
C VAL A 354 37.83 -16.69 -1.38
N THR A 355 36.76 -15.95 -1.70
CA THR A 355 35.62 -16.51 -2.42
C THR A 355 35.96 -16.52 -3.91
N PHE A 356 35.85 -17.68 -4.56
CA PHE A 356 36.10 -17.84 -5.99
C PHE A 356 34.97 -18.62 -6.67
N ASP A 357 34.35 -18.04 -7.69
CA ASP A 357 33.31 -18.68 -8.51
C ASP A 357 33.70 -18.67 -9.99
N ASP A 358 33.95 -19.87 -10.53
CA ASP A 358 34.29 -20.15 -11.92
C ASP A 358 33.15 -20.84 -12.69
N THR A 359 31.96 -20.99 -12.09
CA THR A 359 30.89 -21.83 -12.63
C THR A 359 30.32 -21.29 -13.94
N ASN A 360 29.77 -22.18 -14.76
CA ASN A 360 29.20 -21.86 -16.08
C ASN A 360 30.20 -21.13 -17.02
N ASN A 361 31.48 -21.51 -17.00
CA ASN A 361 32.49 -21.14 -18.00
C ASN A 361 32.75 -22.31 -18.98
N CYS A 362 33.87 -22.27 -19.71
CA CYS A 362 34.31 -23.26 -20.69
C CYS A 362 35.62 -23.96 -20.28
N LEU A 363 35.94 -23.98 -18.98
CA LEU A 363 37.19 -24.51 -18.44
C LEU A 363 37.18 -26.05 -18.49
N GLN A 364 38.18 -26.66 -19.13
CA GLN A 364 38.27 -28.12 -19.21
C GLN A 364 38.57 -28.72 -17.83
N ASN A 365 37.92 -29.85 -17.52
CA ASN A 365 38.05 -30.61 -16.26
C ASN A 365 37.59 -29.88 -14.98
N ARG A 366 36.98 -28.68 -15.08
CA ARG A 366 36.34 -27.99 -13.94
C ARG A 366 34.89 -28.46 -13.73
N PRO A 367 34.37 -28.43 -12.48
CA PRO A 367 32.98 -28.75 -12.20
C PRO A 367 32.02 -27.63 -12.66
N LYS A 368 30.74 -27.99 -12.89
CA LYS A 368 29.63 -27.04 -13.19
C LYS A 368 29.89 -26.09 -14.38
N GLN A 369 30.58 -26.56 -15.42
CA GLN A 369 30.90 -25.77 -16.61
C GLN A 369 29.83 -25.90 -17.71
N LYS A 370 29.83 -25.00 -18.71
CA LYS A 370 28.90 -25.04 -19.84
C LYS A 370 29.18 -26.28 -20.73
N PRO A 371 28.15 -26.82 -21.41
CA PRO A 371 28.35 -27.82 -22.45
C PRO A 371 29.16 -27.29 -23.64
N GLN A 372 30.01 -28.13 -24.23
CA GLN A 372 30.97 -27.76 -25.29
C GLN A 372 30.34 -27.02 -26.48
N ASN A 373 29.13 -27.42 -26.89
CA ASN A 373 28.42 -26.79 -28.01
C ASN A 373 28.04 -25.31 -27.76
N GLN A 374 27.93 -24.88 -26.51
CA GLN A 374 27.78 -23.46 -26.16
C GLN A 374 29.14 -22.74 -26.27
N CYS A 375 30.21 -23.37 -25.78
CA CYS A 375 31.57 -22.83 -25.80
C CYS A 375 32.10 -22.60 -27.23
N ASP A 376 31.92 -23.58 -28.12
CA ASP A 376 32.38 -23.49 -29.52
C ASP A 376 31.83 -22.27 -30.27
N SER A 377 30.66 -21.79 -29.85
CA SER A 377 29.95 -20.66 -30.47
C SER A 377 30.56 -19.29 -30.16
N VAL A 378 31.46 -19.18 -29.18
CA VAL A 378 32.14 -17.94 -28.76
C VAL A 378 33.66 -18.09 -28.84
N VAL A 379 34.21 -19.14 -28.24
CA VAL A 379 35.67 -19.35 -28.06
C VAL A 379 36.42 -19.40 -29.39
N ASN A 380 35.81 -19.93 -30.45
CA ASN A 380 36.44 -20.11 -31.76
C ASN A 380 36.28 -18.90 -32.71
N LYS A 381 35.69 -17.77 -32.26
CA LYS A 381 35.48 -16.59 -33.10
C LYS A 381 36.61 -15.57 -32.93
N PRO A 382 37.11 -14.96 -34.01
CA PRO A 382 38.03 -13.84 -33.90
C PRO A 382 37.34 -12.65 -33.21
N ILE A 383 38.04 -12.05 -32.26
CA ILE A 383 37.60 -10.87 -31.52
C ILE A 383 38.26 -9.64 -32.13
N ASP A 384 37.45 -8.63 -32.47
CA ASP A 384 37.90 -7.29 -32.82
C ASP A 384 37.68 -6.37 -31.62
N CYS A 385 38.74 -5.73 -31.13
CA CYS A 385 38.70 -4.73 -30.06
C CYS A 385 39.04 -3.31 -30.56
N GLU A 386 39.27 -3.10 -31.86
CA GLU A 386 39.61 -1.79 -32.42
C GLU A 386 38.38 -0.87 -32.53
N THR A 387 37.15 -1.41 -32.49
CA THR A 387 35.91 -0.64 -32.55
C THR A 387 35.00 -0.83 -31.34
N CYS A 388 34.83 0.24 -30.55
CA CYS A 388 33.78 0.32 -29.54
C CYS A 388 32.40 0.33 -30.22
N GLY A 389 31.51 -0.59 -29.83
CA GLY A 389 30.07 -0.47 -30.09
C GLY A 389 29.52 -1.00 -31.42
N LYS A 390 30.21 -1.88 -32.17
CA LYS A 390 29.61 -2.60 -33.31
C LYS A 390 29.90 -4.10 -33.30
N PRO A 391 28.87 -4.98 -33.22
CA PRO A 391 29.04 -6.39 -33.53
C PRO A 391 29.33 -6.54 -35.03
N SER A 392 30.50 -7.07 -35.39
CA SER A 392 30.83 -7.43 -36.77
C SER A 392 30.06 -8.69 -37.19
N LEU A 393 28.77 -8.50 -37.52
CA LEU A 393 27.95 -9.50 -38.21
C LEU A 393 28.29 -9.52 -39.71
N ASN A 394 29.54 -9.90 -40.02
CA ASN A 394 30.01 -10.15 -41.38
C ASN A 394 29.39 -11.43 -41.96
N SER A 395 28.11 -11.34 -42.30
CA SER A 395 27.45 -12.23 -43.26
C SER A 395 26.34 -11.45 -43.98
N PRO A 396 26.33 -11.37 -45.32
CA PRO A 396 25.28 -10.66 -46.03
C PRO A 396 23.93 -11.33 -45.79
N PRO A 397 22.83 -10.58 -45.63
CA PRO A 397 21.53 -11.14 -45.31
C PRO A 397 21.08 -12.10 -46.41
N LYS A 398 20.83 -13.37 -46.05
CA LYS A 398 20.11 -14.30 -46.93
C LYS A 398 18.74 -13.68 -47.23
N LYS A 399 18.49 -13.40 -48.52
CA LYS A 399 17.22 -12.84 -49.00
C LYS A 399 16.05 -13.68 -48.46
N PRO A 400 14.98 -13.07 -47.92
CA PRO A 400 13.76 -13.79 -47.59
C PRO A 400 13.22 -14.51 -48.83
N PHE A 401 12.86 -15.78 -48.69
CA PHE A 401 12.23 -16.54 -49.78
C PHE A 401 10.76 -16.11 -49.89
N MET A 402 10.48 -15.07 -50.68
CA MET A 402 9.11 -14.70 -51.00
C MET A 402 8.46 -15.80 -51.86
N PRO A 403 7.24 -16.26 -51.52
CA PRO A 403 6.41 -17.01 -52.46
C PRO A 403 6.14 -16.16 -53.71
N LYS A 404 6.19 -16.77 -54.90
CA LYS A 404 5.90 -16.08 -56.16
C LYS A 404 4.47 -15.52 -56.15
N PRO A 405 4.23 -14.28 -56.62
CA PRO A 405 2.88 -13.75 -56.77
C PRO A 405 2.03 -14.59 -57.73
N GLN A 406 0.80 -14.91 -57.36
CA GLN A 406 -0.22 -15.36 -58.31
C GLN A 406 -0.75 -14.14 -59.11
N PRO A 407 -1.11 -14.31 -60.40
CA PRO A 407 -1.70 -13.23 -61.19
C PRO A 407 -3.08 -12.82 -60.66
N PRO A 408 -3.46 -11.54 -60.78
CA PRO A 408 -4.70 -11.02 -60.20
C PRO A 408 -5.95 -11.58 -60.90
N LYS A 409 -6.94 -12.01 -60.12
CA LYS A 409 -8.30 -12.25 -60.61
C LYS A 409 -9.02 -10.91 -60.87
N PRO A 410 -9.84 -10.80 -61.93
CA PRO A 410 -10.54 -9.56 -62.26
C PRO A 410 -11.61 -9.20 -61.21
N LYS A 411 -11.75 -7.91 -60.92
CA LYS A 411 -12.82 -7.36 -60.06
C LYS A 411 -14.13 -7.19 -60.85
N PRO A 412 -15.31 -7.48 -60.26
CA PRO A 412 -16.59 -7.05 -60.81
C PRO A 412 -16.76 -5.52 -60.73
N ASN A 413 -17.47 -4.94 -61.70
CA ASN A 413 -17.72 -3.49 -61.79
C ASN A 413 -18.74 -3.00 -60.74
N PRO A 414 -18.61 -1.74 -60.26
CA PRO A 414 -19.65 -1.07 -59.47
C PRO A 414 -20.80 -0.58 -60.37
N PRO A 415 -22.07 -0.57 -59.89
CA PRO A 415 -23.18 0.02 -60.61
C PRO A 415 -23.17 1.57 -60.54
N HIS A 416 -23.65 2.19 -61.61
CA HIS A 416 -23.66 3.64 -61.83
C HIS A 416 -24.50 4.43 -60.82
N VAL A 417 -24.01 5.64 -60.49
CA VAL A 417 -24.86 6.76 -60.04
C VAL A 417 -24.73 7.88 -61.07
N SER A 418 -25.87 8.36 -61.59
CA SER A 418 -25.96 9.52 -62.49
C SER A 418 -26.50 10.73 -61.72
N THR A 419 -26.13 11.95 -62.13
CA THR A 419 -26.32 13.18 -61.34
C THR A 419 -27.29 14.18 -61.96
N LYS A 420 -27.87 15.04 -61.07
CA LYS A 420 -28.59 16.33 -61.26
C LYS A 420 -30.11 16.32 -61.00
N PRO A 421 -30.72 17.48 -60.66
CA PRO A 421 -30.25 18.60 -59.82
C PRO A 421 -31.36 19.01 -58.77
N PRO A 422 -31.20 20.08 -57.94
CA PRO A 422 -32.02 20.25 -56.72
C PRO A 422 -33.33 21.05 -56.91
N GLN A 423 -34.26 20.89 -55.96
CA GLN A 423 -35.36 21.83 -55.70
C GLN A 423 -35.53 22.10 -54.20
N THR A 424 -35.73 23.37 -53.87
CA THR A 424 -35.93 23.94 -52.52
C THR A 424 -37.44 24.16 -52.24
N PRO A 425 -37.92 24.67 -51.09
CA PRO A 425 -38.92 23.93 -50.29
C PRO A 425 -40.28 24.65 -50.10
N GLN A 426 -41.09 24.12 -49.16
CA GLN A 426 -42.32 24.68 -48.56
C GLN A 426 -43.65 24.51 -49.33
N PRO A 427 -44.81 24.69 -48.66
CA PRO A 427 -45.19 24.30 -47.29
C PRO A 427 -46.55 23.58 -47.25
N GLN A 428 -47.07 23.26 -46.03
CA GLN A 428 -48.49 23.05 -45.60
C GLN A 428 -48.58 21.88 -44.59
N LEU A 429 -49.50 21.86 -43.60
CA LEU A 429 -50.35 22.90 -43.01
C LEU A 429 -50.68 22.54 -41.54
N ILE A 430 -51.01 23.55 -40.75
CA ILE A 430 -51.40 23.48 -39.34
C ILE A 430 -52.77 22.83 -39.17
N ARG A 431 -52.94 21.95 -38.16
CA ARG A 431 -54.15 21.87 -37.33
C ARG A 431 -53.82 21.58 -35.87
N SER A 432 -54.48 22.30 -34.99
CA SER A 432 -54.51 22.17 -33.52
C SER A 432 -55.98 22.40 -33.06
N PRO A 433 -56.28 22.45 -31.74
CA PRO A 433 -56.39 21.32 -30.81
C PRO A 433 -57.84 21.14 -30.30
N PRO A 434 -58.06 20.30 -29.28
CA PRO A 434 -58.90 20.72 -28.14
C PRO A 434 -58.16 20.48 -26.80
N THR A 435 -57.77 21.53 -26.07
CA THR A 435 -58.52 22.23 -24.98
C THR A 435 -58.64 21.49 -23.64
N HIS A 436 -57.98 22.09 -22.63
CA HIS A 436 -58.13 22.01 -21.17
C HIS A 436 -59.31 21.25 -20.54
N VAL A 437 -58.99 20.52 -19.47
CA VAL A 437 -59.85 20.36 -18.27
C VAL A 437 -58.99 20.62 -17.01
N ASP A 438 -59.62 21.13 -15.96
CA ASP A 438 -59.00 21.82 -14.82
C ASP A 438 -58.09 21.00 -13.89
N SER A 439 -57.17 21.75 -13.28
CA SER A 439 -56.47 21.40 -12.05
C SER A 439 -57.41 21.40 -10.84
N SER A 440 -57.31 20.38 -9.97
CA SER A 440 -57.81 20.46 -8.60
C SER A 440 -56.84 19.75 -7.63
N PRO A 441 -56.69 20.23 -6.37
CA PRO A 441 -55.55 19.90 -5.53
C PRO A 441 -55.74 18.58 -4.75
N PRO A 442 -54.64 17.91 -4.33
CA PRO A 442 -54.71 16.71 -3.52
C PRO A 442 -55.26 16.99 -2.12
N GLN A 443 -56.35 16.32 -1.74
CA GLN A 443 -56.88 16.36 -0.37
C GLN A 443 -55.93 15.71 0.64
N PRO A 444 -55.87 16.21 1.89
CA PRO A 444 -54.99 15.67 2.93
C PRO A 444 -55.52 14.34 3.45
N ARG A 445 -54.69 13.28 3.45
CA ARG A 445 -55.03 12.04 4.16
C ARG A 445 -54.67 12.14 5.63
N HIS A 446 -55.65 11.81 6.45
CA HIS A 446 -55.67 12.01 7.89
C HIS A 446 -54.57 11.24 8.65
N SER A 447 -54.01 11.90 9.66
CA SER A 447 -53.21 11.31 10.72
C SER A 447 -54.04 10.35 11.60
N PRO A 448 -53.51 9.18 12.01
CA PRO A 448 -54.12 8.34 13.03
C PRO A 448 -54.11 9.03 14.42
N PRO A 449 -55.03 8.69 15.34
CA PRO A 449 -55.15 9.37 16.64
C PRO A 449 -54.03 8.99 17.63
N PRO A 450 -53.74 9.83 18.64
CA PRO A 450 -52.80 9.48 19.70
C PRO A 450 -53.39 8.41 20.63
N LEU A 451 -52.72 7.26 20.72
CA LEU A 451 -53.09 6.21 21.69
C LEU A 451 -52.64 6.59 23.10
N LYS A 452 -53.56 6.43 24.05
CA LYS A 452 -53.48 6.95 25.42
C LYS A 452 -52.37 6.28 26.24
N LYS A 453 -51.73 7.05 27.12
CA LYS A 453 -50.96 6.50 28.24
C LYS A 453 -51.89 5.69 29.14
N THR A 454 -51.59 4.39 29.31
CA THR A 454 -52.11 3.59 30.43
C THR A 454 -50.95 2.96 31.17
N THR A 455 -50.70 3.47 32.37
CA THR A 455 -49.75 2.91 33.34
C THR A 455 -50.22 1.53 33.78
N LYS A 456 -49.38 0.50 33.69
CA LYS A 456 -49.45 -0.65 34.60
C LYS A 456 -48.06 -1.24 34.82
N THR A 457 -47.78 -1.50 36.08
CA THR A 457 -46.45 -1.81 36.61
C THR A 457 -46.31 -3.31 36.83
N LEU A 458 -45.16 -3.86 36.42
CA LEU A 458 -44.54 -5.08 36.94
C LEU A 458 -45.31 -6.42 36.87
N LEU A 459 -44.82 -7.34 36.03
CA LEU A 459 -44.34 -8.63 36.55
C LEU A 459 -43.08 -9.04 35.78
N CYS A 460 -42.05 -9.49 36.51
CA CYS A 460 -40.75 -9.89 35.96
C CYS A 460 -40.61 -11.42 36.01
N LEU A 461 -39.60 -11.97 35.31
CA LEU A 461 -39.15 -13.37 35.42
C LEU A 461 -40.10 -14.47 34.89
N THR A 462 -40.48 -14.46 33.61
CA THR A 462 -40.84 -15.72 32.89
C THR A 462 -40.76 -15.71 31.36
N VAL A 463 -40.09 -14.73 30.71
CA VAL A 463 -39.87 -14.72 29.25
C VAL A 463 -38.39 -14.53 28.94
N LEU A 464 -37.64 -15.63 28.99
CA LEU A 464 -36.24 -15.70 28.53
C LEU A 464 -35.92 -16.97 27.71
N PHE A 465 -36.96 -17.72 27.35
CA PHE A 465 -36.95 -18.76 26.32
C PHE A 465 -38.16 -18.51 25.41
N ILE A 466 -38.04 -18.89 24.12
CA ILE A 466 -39.01 -18.64 23.04
C ILE A 466 -39.07 -17.17 22.58
N SER A 467 -38.05 -16.70 21.84
CA SER A 467 -38.16 -15.63 20.81
C SER A 467 -36.94 -15.53 19.87
N PHE A 468 -36.29 -16.65 19.53
CA PHE A 468 -35.34 -16.74 18.41
C PHE A 468 -35.38 -18.14 17.76
N GLY A 469 -35.60 -18.20 16.45
CA GLY A 469 -35.64 -19.41 15.60
C GLY A 469 -35.96 -18.98 14.15
N TRP A 470 -35.83 -19.78 13.09
CA TRP A 470 -35.77 -21.24 12.94
C TRP A 470 -34.74 -21.62 11.85
N HIS A 471 -34.16 -22.83 11.84
CA HIS A 471 -34.73 -24.11 11.35
C HIS A 471 -33.80 -25.31 11.73
N GLN A 472 -34.15 -26.61 11.75
CA GLN A 472 -35.35 -27.38 11.35
C GLN A 472 -35.74 -28.47 12.40
N VAL A 473 -36.99 -28.95 12.34
CA VAL A 473 -37.56 -30.34 12.31
C VAL A 473 -36.75 -31.53 12.95
N PRO A 474 -37.38 -32.55 13.61
CA PRO A 474 -38.80 -32.94 13.66
C PRO A 474 -39.49 -32.97 15.06
N LYS A 475 -40.78 -33.34 15.05
CA LYS A 475 -41.67 -33.51 16.22
C LYS A 475 -41.54 -34.90 16.87
N GLU A 476 -41.71 -34.97 18.19
CA GLU A 476 -42.45 -36.06 18.83
C GLU A 476 -43.06 -35.63 20.18
N VAL A 477 -43.93 -36.46 20.77
CA VAL A 477 -44.93 -36.08 21.79
C VAL A 477 -44.63 -36.72 23.16
N VAL A 478 -44.62 -35.92 24.24
CA VAL A 478 -44.94 -36.39 25.60
C VAL A 478 -45.70 -35.31 26.38
N LYS A 479 -46.83 -35.68 27.00
CA LYS A 479 -47.55 -34.88 28.02
C LYS A 479 -46.95 -35.13 29.41
N MET A 480 -47.07 -34.17 30.32
CA MET A 480 -47.43 -34.50 31.70
C MET A 480 -48.17 -33.33 32.37
N ASP A 481 -49.26 -33.62 33.05
CA ASP A 481 -50.09 -32.67 33.78
C ASP A 481 -49.57 -32.44 35.23
N ALA A 482 -50.19 -31.44 35.90
CA ALA A 482 -50.79 -31.54 37.24
C ALA A 482 -50.19 -30.71 38.41
N ILE A 483 -51.09 -29.87 38.99
CA ILE A 483 -51.30 -29.67 40.45
C ILE A 483 -50.23 -28.78 41.17
N LEU A 484 -50.53 -27.85 42.10
CA LEU A 484 -51.64 -27.69 43.07
C LEU A 484 -52.03 -26.21 43.31
N ASN A 485 -53.27 -25.95 43.72
CA ASN A 485 -53.79 -24.64 44.18
C ASN A 485 -53.26 -24.22 45.58
N LEU A 486 -53.33 -22.91 45.90
CA LEU A 486 -54.05 -22.42 47.10
C LEU A 486 -54.28 -20.89 47.07
N GLN A 487 -55.27 -20.41 47.83
CA GLN A 487 -55.92 -19.09 47.70
C GLN A 487 -55.49 -18.06 48.77
N ALA A 488 -56.04 -16.84 48.67
CA ALA A 488 -55.95 -15.71 49.62
C ALA A 488 -56.46 -16.06 51.04
N VAL A 489 -56.39 -15.25 52.12
CA VAL A 489 -56.82 -13.83 52.32
C VAL A 489 -55.94 -13.09 53.42
N PRO A 490 -56.35 -12.03 54.21
CA PRO A 490 -55.65 -10.72 54.19
C PRO A 490 -55.00 -10.22 55.53
N LEU A 491 -54.55 -8.94 55.51
CA LEU A 491 -53.96 -8.15 56.61
C LEU A 491 -54.79 -8.02 57.90
N GLY A 492 -54.11 -7.91 59.05
CA GLY A 492 -54.68 -7.40 60.31
C GLY A 492 -53.69 -7.17 61.49
N THR A 493 -53.39 -5.89 61.78
CA THR A 493 -53.05 -5.28 63.10
C THR A 493 -51.90 -5.78 64.03
N ALA A 494 -50.93 -4.86 64.24
CA ALA A 494 -50.44 -4.31 65.53
C ALA A 494 -49.34 -5.00 66.40
N LEU A 495 -48.29 -4.18 66.68
CA LEU A 495 -47.50 -4.04 67.94
C LEU A 495 -46.81 -5.30 68.53
N THR A 496 -45.47 -5.44 68.50
CA THR A 496 -44.51 -4.73 69.38
C THR A 496 -43.04 -5.22 69.16
N VAL A 497 -42.06 -4.48 69.72
CA VAL A 497 -40.64 -4.85 70.01
C VAL A 497 -39.62 -4.97 68.85
N GLY A 498 -38.63 -4.07 68.86
CA GLY A 498 -37.22 -4.39 68.58
C GLY A 498 -36.70 -4.29 67.12
N GLY A 499 -35.69 -3.44 66.88
CA GLY A 499 -35.08 -3.21 65.57
C GLY A 499 -34.49 -4.47 64.88
N PRO A 500 -34.36 -4.46 63.54
CA PRO A 500 -33.32 -3.60 62.92
C PRO A 500 -33.78 -2.78 61.70
N ALA A 501 -35.06 -2.41 61.58
CA ALA A 501 -35.59 -1.71 60.40
C ALA A 501 -35.04 -0.26 60.17
N VAL A 502 -34.52 0.40 61.20
CA VAL A 502 -34.03 1.80 61.11
C VAL A 502 -32.67 1.89 60.40
N ALA A 503 -31.84 0.83 60.45
CA ALA A 503 -30.53 0.83 59.82
C ALA A 503 -30.61 0.92 58.29
N LEU A 504 -31.50 0.17 57.65
CA LEU A 504 -31.63 0.13 56.19
C LEU A 504 -32.16 1.45 55.60
N GLY A 505 -33.12 2.10 56.27
CA GLY A 505 -33.61 3.42 55.88
C GLY A 505 -32.55 4.51 56.02
N GLY A 506 -31.83 4.52 57.15
CA GLY A 506 -30.74 5.46 57.40
C GLY A 506 -29.56 5.31 56.43
N ILE A 507 -29.13 4.08 56.14
CA ILE A 507 -28.05 3.79 55.19
C ILE A 507 -28.47 4.17 53.76
N SER A 508 -29.72 3.89 53.35
CA SER A 508 -30.21 4.26 52.01
C SER A 508 -30.28 5.78 51.82
N LEU A 509 -30.75 6.52 52.83
CA LEU A 509 -30.77 7.99 52.83
C LEU A 509 -29.36 8.59 52.94
N TRP A 510 -28.44 7.94 53.65
CA TRP A 510 -27.04 8.36 53.73
C TRP A 510 -26.33 8.18 52.40
N PHE A 511 -26.51 7.04 51.71
CA PHE A 511 -26.00 6.85 50.35
C PHE A 511 -26.66 7.80 49.34
N LEU A 512 -27.97 8.08 49.43
CA LEU A 512 -28.59 9.12 48.59
C LEU A 512 -28.02 10.51 48.88
N LYS A 513 -27.77 10.84 50.15
CA LYS A 513 -27.24 12.14 50.56
C LYS A 513 -25.76 12.29 50.21
N GLU A 514 -24.96 11.23 50.29
CA GLU A 514 -23.59 11.19 49.76
C GLU A 514 -23.59 11.27 48.23
N TYR A 515 -24.48 10.56 47.53
CA TYR A 515 -24.59 10.63 46.07
C TYR A 515 -24.94 12.06 45.62
N VAL A 516 -25.93 12.69 46.25
CA VAL A 516 -26.32 14.07 45.98
C VAL A 516 -25.25 15.08 46.41
N ASN A 517 -24.55 14.86 47.54
CA ASN A 517 -23.41 15.72 47.93
C ASN A 517 -22.19 15.52 47.04
N ASN A 518 -21.92 14.33 46.52
CA ASN A 518 -20.85 14.08 45.54
C ASN A 518 -21.18 14.69 44.18
N GLN A 519 -22.45 14.68 43.76
CA GLN A 519 -22.87 15.44 42.57
C GLN A 519 -22.73 16.96 42.82
N LYS A 520 -23.18 17.48 43.96
CA LYS A 520 -23.02 18.92 44.30
C LYS A 520 -21.56 19.35 44.50
N ARG A 521 -20.68 18.48 45.02
CA ARG A 521 -19.24 18.75 45.16
C ARG A 521 -18.44 18.63 43.85
N LYS A 522 -18.98 17.97 42.82
CA LYS A 522 -18.38 17.90 41.47
C LYS A 522 -18.80 19.05 40.54
N SER A 523 -19.57 20.02 41.04
CA SER A 523 -20.26 21.05 40.24
C SER A 523 -19.40 22.26 39.82
N SER A 524 -18.07 22.13 39.75
CA SER A 524 -17.21 23.15 39.11
C SER A 524 -16.10 22.46 38.30
N ASN A 525 -16.09 22.73 36.99
CA ASN A 525 -15.05 22.38 36.00
C ASN A 525 -15.04 20.95 35.43
N PHE A 526 -16.15 20.20 35.45
CA PHE A 526 -16.29 18.95 34.67
C PHE A 526 -17.17 19.14 33.43
N LEU A 527 -16.68 18.67 32.29
CA LEU A 527 -17.40 18.62 31.01
C LEU A 527 -18.65 17.70 31.12
N PRO A 528 -19.73 17.97 30.37
CA PRO A 528 -20.92 17.14 30.38
C PRO A 528 -20.65 15.70 29.89
N PRO A 529 -21.39 14.69 30.40
CA PRO A 529 -21.40 13.37 29.79
C PRO A 529 -22.09 13.39 28.43
N VAL A 530 -21.73 12.45 27.55
CA VAL A 530 -22.38 12.28 26.25
C VAL A 530 -23.88 11.97 26.38
N PRO A 531 -24.75 12.44 25.46
CA PRO A 531 -26.17 12.08 25.43
C PRO A 531 -26.38 10.56 25.43
N GLU A 532 -27.35 10.04 26.19
CA GLU A 532 -27.64 8.59 26.24
C GLU A 532 -28.93 8.27 25.46
N VAL A 533 -28.89 7.25 24.59
CA VAL A 533 -30.08 6.70 23.94
C VAL A 533 -30.86 5.85 24.96
N PRO A 534 -32.12 6.16 25.29
CA PRO A 534 -32.87 5.45 26.33
C PRO A 534 -33.01 3.95 26.06
N GLY A 535 -32.32 3.15 26.87
CA GLY A 535 -32.37 1.68 26.86
C GLY A 535 -33.30 1.11 27.94
N LEU A 536 -33.59 -0.19 27.84
CA LEU A 536 -34.31 -0.92 28.87
C LEU A 536 -33.39 -1.25 30.07
N PRO A 537 -33.93 -1.40 31.30
CA PRO A 537 -33.16 -1.88 32.44
C PRO A 537 -32.45 -3.21 32.13
N VAL A 538 -31.22 -3.36 32.62
CA VAL A 538 -30.33 -4.53 32.43
C VAL A 538 -29.86 -4.77 30.99
N ILE A 539 -30.75 -4.76 30.01
CA ILE A 539 -30.48 -5.13 28.61
C ILE A 539 -29.94 -3.94 27.79
N GLY A 540 -30.29 -2.70 28.17
CA GLY A 540 -29.95 -1.50 27.43
C GLY A 540 -30.67 -1.42 26.08
N ASN A 541 -29.94 -1.09 25.02
CA ASN A 541 -30.44 -0.86 23.67
C ASN A 541 -30.39 -2.12 22.78
N LEU A 542 -30.00 -3.30 23.30
CA LEU A 542 -29.86 -4.53 22.51
C LEU A 542 -31.13 -4.88 21.70
N LEU A 543 -32.33 -4.74 22.28
CA LEU A 543 -33.60 -5.00 21.58
C LEU A 543 -33.97 -3.91 20.55
N GLN A 544 -33.33 -2.75 20.59
CA GLN A 544 -33.51 -1.66 19.61
C GLN A 544 -32.55 -1.80 18.42
N MET A 545 -31.49 -2.61 18.55
CA MET A 545 -30.57 -2.95 17.46
C MET A 545 -31.13 -4.13 16.64
N THR A 546 -32.25 -3.89 15.97
CA THR A 546 -32.95 -4.90 15.14
C THR A 546 -32.24 -5.19 13.82
N GLU A 547 -31.38 -4.28 13.34
CA GLU A 547 -30.51 -4.50 12.18
C GLU A 547 -29.26 -5.29 12.58
N LYS A 548 -28.97 -6.39 11.86
CA LYS A 548 -27.77 -7.22 12.12
C LYS A 548 -26.44 -6.48 11.91
N LYS A 549 -26.46 -5.33 11.22
CA LYS A 549 -25.32 -4.42 11.07
C LYS A 549 -25.71 -3.04 11.60
N PRO A 550 -25.18 -2.59 12.75
CA PRO A 550 -25.77 -1.47 13.48
C PRO A 550 -25.46 -0.08 12.88
N HIS A 551 -24.66 0.03 11.81
CA HIS A 551 -24.22 1.31 11.25
C HIS A 551 -25.38 2.21 10.76
N LYS A 552 -26.46 1.63 10.21
CA LYS A 552 -27.65 2.40 9.81
C LYS A 552 -28.46 2.85 11.03
N THR A 553 -28.70 1.96 11.99
CA THR A 553 -29.31 2.28 13.29
C THR A 553 -28.56 3.42 13.98
N PHE A 554 -27.23 3.35 14.01
CA PHE A 554 -26.37 4.38 14.58
C PHE A 554 -26.50 5.72 13.86
N THR A 555 -26.45 5.71 12.53
CA THR A 555 -26.66 6.92 11.71
C THR A 555 -28.06 7.52 11.90
N ASN A 556 -29.07 6.70 12.20
CA ASN A 556 -30.42 7.18 12.52
C ASN A 556 -30.53 7.75 13.94
N TRP A 557 -29.87 7.16 14.93
CA TRP A 557 -29.78 7.73 16.28
C TRP A 557 -28.99 9.05 16.29
N ALA A 558 -27.93 9.18 15.48
CA ALA A 558 -27.17 10.43 15.37
C ALA A 558 -28.04 11.64 14.98
N LYS A 559 -29.10 11.43 14.18
CA LYS A 559 -30.08 12.48 13.81
C LYS A 559 -30.93 12.97 15.00
N THR A 560 -31.03 12.18 16.06
CA THR A 560 -31.90 12.45 17.23
C THR A 560 -31.07 12.88 18.45
N TYR A 561 -29.92 12.24 18.67
CA TYR A 561 -29.09 12.41 19.88
C TYR A 561 -27.80 13.21 19.63
N GLY A 562 -27.55 13.64 18.38
CA GLY A 562 -26.35 14.36 17.99
C GLY A 562 -25.24 13.47 17.42
N PRO A 563 -24.13 14.06 16.96
CA PRO A 563 -23.06 13.33 16.26
C PRO A 563 -22.21 12.43 17.16
N ILE A 564 -22.31 12.62 18.47
CA ILE A 564 -21.74 11.79 19.54
C ILE A 564 -22.82 11.49 20.58
N TYR A 565 -22.99 10.22 20.91
CA TYR A 565 -23.93 9.74 21.92
C TYR A 565 -23.48 8.38 22.47
N SER A 566 -24.09 7.94 23.56
CA SER A 566 -23.86 6.62 24.17
C SER A 566 -25.07 5.69 24.06
N ILE A 567 -24.77 4.41 23.98
CA ILE A 567 -25.72 3.30 24.12
C ILE A 567 -25.21 2.31 25.17
N LYS A 568 -26.12 1.56 25.78
CA LYS A 568 -25.83 0.43 26.65
C LYS A 568 -26.10 -0.88 25.93
N THR A 569 -25.13 -1.78 25.93
CA THR A 569 -25.28 -3.15 25.40
C THR A 569 -25.07 -4.13 26.56
N GLY A 570 -26.17 -4.47 27.24
CA GLY A 570 -26.11 -5.10 28.55
C GLY A 570 -25.42 -4.20 29.58
N ALA A 571 -24.32 -4.70 30.17
CA ALA A 571 -23.51 -3.99 31.15
C ALA A 571 -22.45 -3.05 30.55
N ASN A 572 -22.19 -3.10 29.24
CA ASN A 572 -21.18 -2.26 28.59
C ASN A 572 -21.80 -0.96 28.08
N THR A 573 -21.06 0.15 28.17
CA THR A 573 -21.39 1.41 27.49
C THR A 573 -20.54 1.55 26.24
N ILE A 574 -21.19 1.83 25.11
CA ILE A 574 -20.54 2.15 23.83
C ILE A 574 -20.84 3.60 23.47
N VAL A 575 -19.81 4.41 23.24
CA VAL A 575 -19.93 5.75 22.66
C VAL A 575 -19.82 5.64 21.14
N VAL A 576 -20.76 6.21 20.42
CA VAL A 576 -20.79 6.17 18.95
C VAL A 576 -20.43 7.55 18.40
N LEU A 577 -19.50 7.59 17.44
CA LEU A 577 -19.07 8.80 16.72
C LEU A 577 -19.52 8.71 15.26
N SER A 578 -20.21 9.73 14.74
CA SER A 578 -20.79 9.71 13.39
C SER A 578 -20.45 10.93 12.50
N THR A 579 -19.44 11.73 12.83
CA THR A 579 -18.90 12.80 11.94
C THR A 579 -17.38 12.74 11.80
N ASN A 580 -16.87 13.34 10.73
CA ASN A 580 -15.45 13.33 10.37
C ASN A 580 -14.56 13.96 11.45
N GLU A 581 -15.00 15.05 12.06
CA GLU A 581 -14.23 15.84 13.02
C GLU A 581 -13.99 15.02 14.30
N LEU A 582 -15.05 14.43 14.85
CA LEU A 582 -14.99 13.59 16.05
C LEU A 582 -14.25 12.27 15.78
N ALA A 583 -14.44 11.67 14.60
CA ALA A 583 -13.71 10.48 14.19
C ALA A 583 -12.20 10.75 14.08
N LYS A 584 -11.80 11.90 13.50
CA LYS A 584 -10.40 12.34 13.41
C LYS A 584 -9.83 12.72 14.78
N GLU A 585 -10.58 13.44 15.61
CA GLU A 585 -10.16 13.77 16.98
C GLU A 585 -9.89 12.48 17.78
N ALA A 586 -10.78 11.50 17.73
CA ALA A 586 -10.58 10.22 18.40
C ALA A 586 -9.37 9.45 17.87
N MET A 587 -9.28 9.24 16.55
CA MET A 587 -8.23 8.38 15.95
C MET A 587 -6.84 9.02 15.92
N VAL A 588 -6.74 10.35 16.00
CA VAL A 588 -5.47 11.09 15.88
C VAL A 588 -5.15 11.82 17.19
N THR A 589 -5.96 12.80 17.59
CA THR A 589 -5.68 13.71 18.71
C THR A 589 -5.76 13.01 20.08
N ARG A 590 -6.78 12.18 20.29
CA ARG A 590 -7.05 11.45 21.54
C ARG A 590 -6.61 9.99 21.47
N TYR A 591 -5.74 9.67 20.51
CA TYR A 591 -5.32 8.30 20.24
C TYR A 591 -4.72 7.60 21.48
N SER A 592 -4.00 8.33 22.34
CA SER A 592 -3.37 7.76 23.55
C SER A 592 -4.38 6.97 24.37
N ALA A 593 -5.52 7.58 24.69
CA ALA A 593 -6.56 7.05 25.57
C ALA A 593 -7.36 5.88 24.98
N ILE A 594 -7.29 5.69 23.66
CA ILE A 594 -8.08 4.71 22.90
C ILE A 594 -7.20 3.68 22.17
N SER A 595 -5.91 3.65 22.50
CA SER A 595 -4.88 2.85 21.84
C SER A 595 -4.98 1.33 22.06
N THR A 596 -5.78 0.91 23.04
CA THR A 596 -6.02 -0.50 23.43
C THR A 596 -7.36 -1.05 22.93
N ARG A 597 -7.53 -2.37 23.03
CA ARG A 597 -8.66 -3.15 22.53
C ARG A 597 -9.31 -3.98 23.64
N LYS A 598 -10.64 -4.04 23.63
CA LYS A 598 -11.43 -5.04 24.34
C LYS A 598 -12.03 -5.98 23.30
N LEU A 599 -11.70 -7.27 23.38
CA LEU A 599 -12.13 -8.28 22.42
C LEU A 599 -13.36 -9.04 22.93
N THR A 600 -14.28 -9.39 22.03
CA THR A 600 -15.32 -10.40 22.27
C THR A 600 -14.69 -11.77 22.53
N ASN A 601 -15.43 -12.68 23.17
CA ASN A 601 -14.95 -14.05 23.38
C ASN A 601 -14.66 -14.78 22.05
N ALA A 602 -15.42 -14.48 20.99
CA ALA A 602 -15.19 -15.01 19.65
C ALA A 602 -13.81 -14.58 19.11
N LEU A 603 -13.55 -13.27 19.11
CA LEU A 603 -12.30 -12.71 18.63
C LEU A 603 -11.11 -13.19 19.45
N LYS A 604 -11.19 -13.27 20.79
CA LYS A 604 -10.10 -13.80 21.63
C LYS A 604 -9.65 -15.19 21.18
N ILE A 605 -10.59 -16.10 20.96
CA ILE A 605 -10.27 -17.48 20.53
C ILE A 605 -9.70 -17.48 19.11
N LEU A 606 -10.38 -16.84 18.15
CA LEU A 606 -9.98 -16.87 16.74
C LEU A 606 -8.62 -16.18 16.52
N THR A 607 -8.34 -15.08 17.22
CA THR A 607 -7.11 -14.28 17.04
C THR A 607 -5.97 -14.64 18.01
N CYS A 608 -6.11 -15.74 18.76
CA CYS A 608 -5.12 -16.17 19.75
C CYS A 608 -4.79 -15.08 20.79
N ASP A 609 -5.82 -14.35 21.24
CA ASP A 609 -5.78 -13.17 22.11
C ASP A 609 -4.76 -12.11 21.66
N LYS A 610 -5.22 -11.16 20.82
CA LYS A 610 -4.43 -9.99 20.39
C LYS A 610 -3.18 -10.28 19.55
N SER A 611 -2.97 -11.52 19.09
CA SER A 611 -1.75 -11.95 18.37
C SER A 611 -1.67 -11.52 16.88
N ILE A 612 -2.39 -10.49 16.45
CA ILE A 612 -2.39 -9.96 15.07
C ILE A 612 -2.40 -8.41 15.05
N VAL A 613 -1.88 -7.79 13.99
CA VAL A 613 -1.75 -6.32 13.84
C VAL A 613 -3.09 -5.59 13.95
N ALA A 614 -4.16 -6.12 13.35
CA ALA A 614 -5.48 -5.49 13.28
C ALA A 614 -6.12 -5.21 14.66
N ILE A 615 -5.90 -6.11 15.63
CA ILE A 615 -6.64 -6.17 16.92
C ILE A 615 -5.75 -6.29 18.17
N SER A 616 -4.42 -6.24 18.01
CA SER A 616 -3.45 -6.03 19.11
C SER A 616 -3.69 -4.72 19.85
N ASP A 617 -3.15 -4.56 21.06
CA ASP A 617 -2.99 -3.24 21.70
C ASP A 617 -1.86 -2.44 20.99
N TYR A 618 -1.63 -1.16 21.30
CA TYR A 618 -0.59 -0.37 20.63
C TYR A 618 0.66 -0.28 21.49
N ASP A 619 1.42 -1.37 21.50
CA ASP A 619 2.62 -1.59 22.28
C ASP A 619 3.81 -1.94 21.36
N GLU A 620 4.93 -2.39 21.94
CA GLU A 620 6.09 -2.84 21.18
C GLU A 620 5.82 -4.10 20.34
N PHE A 621 4.90 -4.98 20.78
CA PHE A 621 4.50 -6.13 19.97
C PHE A 621 3.83 -5.65 18.68
N HIS A 622 2.83 -4.76 18.76
CA HIS A 622 2.17 -4.20 17.58
C HIS A 622 3.14 -3.47 16.65
N LYS A 623 4.04 -2.63 17.17
CA LYS A 623 5.07 -1.95 16.35
C LYS A 623 5.96 -2.95 15.61
N THR A 624 6.40 -3.99 16.31
CA THR A 624 7.28 -5.03 15.78
C THR A 624 6.58 -5.85 14.68
N VAL A 625 5.38 -6.37 14.96
CA VAL A 625 4.66 -7.18 13.96
C VAL A 625 4.15 -6.36 12.77
N LYS A 626 3.77 -5.08 12.99
CA LYS A 626 3.45 -4.15 11.90
C LYS A 626 4.68 -3.87 11.03
N ARG A 627 5.88 -3.74 11.62
CA ARG A 627 7.13 -3.58 10.86
C ARG A 627 7.39 -4.81 10.00
N HIS A 628 7.32 -6.03 10.56
CA HIS A 628 7.57 -7.26 9.80
C HIS A 628 6.67 -7.40 8.57
N VAL A 629 5.35 -7.17 8.71
CA VAL A 629 4.42 -7.26 7.56
C VAL A 629 4.63 -6.13 6.55
N LEU A 630 5.04 -4.93 6.98
CA LEU A 630 5.44 -3.85 6.08
C LEU A 630 6.74 -4.18 5.32
N THR A 631 7.76 -4.73 5.97
CA THR A 631 9.04 -5.05 5.33
C THR A 631 8.90 -6.10 4.23
N SER A 632 8.09 -7.15 4.44
CA SER A 632 8.03 -8.32 3.55
C SER A 632 6.80 -8.39 2.65
N VAL A 633 5.68 -7.74 3.02
CA VAL A 633 4.42 -7.83 2.26
C VAL A 633 3.89 -6.47 1.81
N LEU A 634 3.73 -5.50 2.72
CA LEU A 634 2.84 -4.34 2.53
C LEU A 634 3.54 -2.99 2.26
N GLY A 635 4.82 -2.85 2.56
CA GLY A 635 5.59 -1.63 2.31
C GLY A 635 5.97 -1.45 0.83
N PRO A 636 6.43 -0.26 0.40
CA PRO A 636 6.63 0.05 -1.02
C PRO A 636 7.52 -0.95 -1.77
N THR A 637 8.67 -1.33 -1.19
CA THR A 637 9.60 -2.31 -1.78
C THR A 637 8.96 -3.70 -1.93
N ALA A 638 8.24 -4.17 -0.90
CA ALA A 638 7.53 -5.44 -0.93
C ALA A 638 6.37 -5.42 -1.93
N GLN A 639 5.61 -4.33 -1.99
CA GLN A 639 4.53 -4.15 -2.98
C GLN A 639 5.05 -4.17 -4.41
N LYS A 640 6.23 -3.57 -4.66
CA LYS A 640 6.91 -3.64 -5.96
C LYS A 640 7.31 -5.07 -6.32
N HIS A 641 7.86 -5.82 -5.36
CA HIS A 641 8.20 -7.25 -5.52
C HIS A 641 6.97 -8.12 -5.83
N HIS A 642 5.90 -7.99 -5.05
CA HIS A 642 4.67 -8.78 -5.19
C HIS A 642 3.80 -8.39 -6.39
N ARG A 643 4.23 -7.42 -7.21
CA ARG A 643 3.46 -6.93 -8.34
C ARG A 643 3.20 -7.99 -9.40
N ILE A 644 4.20 -8.83 -9.71
CA ILE A 644 4.05 -9.94 -10.67
C ILE A 644 2.88 -10.88 -10.31
N HIS A 645 2.59 -11.04 -9.02
CA HIS A 645 1.45 -11.83 -8.54
C HIS A 645 0.11 -11.10 -8.72
N ARG A 646 0.07 -9.76 -8.64
CA ARG A 646 -1.11 -8.94 -8.96
C ARG A 646 -1.39 -8.96 -10.46
N ASP A 647 -0.38 -8.79 -11.30
CA ASP A 647 -0.50 -8.90 -12.76
C ASP A 647 -1.02 -10.29 -13.17
N THR A 648 -0.50 -11.36 -12.53
CA THR A 648 -0.98 -12.74 -12.72
C THR A 648 -2.45 -12.91 -12.31
N LEU A 649 -2.87 -12.34 -11.17
CA LEU A 649 -4.26 -12.36 -10.71
C LEU A 649 -5.19 -11.70 -11.73
N VAL A 650 -4.82 -10.52 -12.23
CA VAL A 650 -5.62 -9.74 -13.18
C VAL A 650 -5.80 -10.48 -14.50
N GLU A 651 -4.71 -11.02 -15.06
CA GLU A 651 -4.76 -11.78 -16.31
C GLU A 651 -5.53 -13.10 -16.15
N ASN A 652 -5.41 -13.79 -15.01
CA ASN A 652 -6.21 -14.99 -14.71
C ASN A 652 -7.71 -14.68 -14.63
N VAL A 653 -8.10 -13.56 -14.01
CA VAL A 653 -9.51 -13.13 -13.93
C VAL A 653 -10.04 -12.76 -15.32
N SER A 654 -9.30 -11.95 -16.09
CA SER A 654 -9.62 -11.61 -17.49
C SER A 654 -9.81 -12.87 -18.34
N LYS A 655 -8.84 -13.79 -18.34
CA LYS A 655 -8.89 -15.05 -19.10
C LYS A 655 -10.12 -15.89 -18.75
N LYS A 656 -10.41 -16.06 -17.45
CA LYS A 656 -11.60 -16.80 -16.98
C LYS A 656 -12.91 -16.17 -17.46
N LEU A 657 -12.98 -14.84 -17.57
CA LEU A 657 -14.16 -14.15 -18.10
C LEU A 657 -14.28 -14.30 -19.63
N HIS A 658 -13.18 -14.17 -20.39
CA HIS A 658 -13.18 -14.46 -21.84
C HIS A 658 -13.59 -15.89 -22.15
N ASP A 659 -13.09 -16.87 -21.39
CA ASP A 659 -13.46 -18.28 -21.55
C ASP A 659 -14.95 -18.52 -21.19
N LEU A 660 -15.52 -17.79 -20.23
CA LEU A 660 -16.96 -17.84 -19.94
C LEU A 660 -17.80 -17.30 -21.11
N VAL A 661 -17.46 -16.13 -21.66
CA VAL A 661 -18.17 -15.55 -22.82
C VAL A 661 -18.06 -16.44 -24.05
N ARG A 662 -16.88 -16.99 -24.33
CA ARG A 662 -16.65 -17.88 -25.49
C ARG A 662 -17.49 -19.15 -25.41
N ASN A 663 -17.72 -19.67 -24.21
CA ASN A 663 -18.52 -20.88 -23.99
C ASN A 663 -20.03 -20.61 -24.00
N ASP A 664 -20.49 -19.50 -23.43
CA ASP A 664 -21.91 -19.09 -23.42
C ASP A 664 -22.05 -17.58 -23.20
N SER A 665 -22.23 -16.83 -24.30
CA SER A 665 -22.39 -15.36 -24.28
C SER A 665 -23.67 -14.89 -23.60
N ASN A 666 -24.65 -15.79 -23.40
CA ASN A 666 -25.95 -15.46 -22.81
C ASN A 666 -26.00 -15.80 -21.31
N LYS A 667 -24.86 -16.16 -20.70
CA LYS A 667 -24.76 -16.52 -19.29
C LYS A 667 -24.25 -15.34 -18.46
N SER A 668 -24.97 -15.02 -17.38
CA SER A 668 -24.50 -14.02 -16.43
C SER A 668 -23.26 -14.53 -15.67
N VAL A 669 -22.23 -13.70 -15.55
CA VAL A 669 -21.02 -13.98 -14.79
C VAL A 669 -21.17 -13.59 -13.33
N ASN A 670 -20.54 -14.37 -12.45
CA ASN A 670 -20.42 -14.09 -11.02
C ASN A 670 -19.01 -13.58 -10.74
N LEU A 671 -18.84 -12.26 -10.69
CA LEU A 671 -17.53 -11.63 -10.54
C LEU A 671 -16.86 -12.02 -9.21
N ARG A 672 -17.60 -12.01 -8.09
CA ARG A 672 -17.09 -12.35 -6.75
C ARG A 672 -16.38 -13.70 -6.75
N LYS A 673 -17.01 -14.73 -7.30
CA LYS A 673 -16.46 -16.10 -7.31
C LYS A 673 -15.14 -16.18 -8.07
N THR A 674 -15.05 -15.52 -9.23
CA THR A 674 -13.83 -15.51 -10.05
C THR A 674 -12.72 -14.71 -9.38
N PHE A 675 -13.03 -13.51 -8.90
CA PHE A 675 -12.06 -12.59 -8.30
C PHE A 675 -11.54 -13.09 -6.94
N GLN A 676 -12.42 -13.51 -6.03
CA GLN A 676 -12.03 -13.98 -4.70
C GLN A 676 -11.12 -15.22 -4.75
N SER A 677 -11.32 -16.10 -5.75
CA SER A 677 -10.46 -17.28 -5.94
C SER A 677 -9.03 -16.89 -6.32
N GLU A 678 -8.84 -15.90 -7.18
CA GLU A 678 -7.49 -15.47 -7.60
C GLU A 678 -6.84 -14.54 -6.58
N LEU A 679 -7.63 -13.74 -5.86
CA LEU A 679 -7.17 -12.93 -4.73
C LEU A 679 -6.66 -13.78 -3.57
N PHE A 680 -7.32 -14.91 -3.28
CA PHE A 680 -6.81 -15.90 -2.33
C PHE A 680 -5.49 -16.52 -2.80
N GLY A 681 -5.35 -16.80 -4.11
CA GLY A 681 -4.09 -17.26 -4.70
C GLY A 681 -2.94 -16.25 -4.60
N LEU A 682 -3.22 -14.95 -4.80
CA LEU A 682 -2.26 -13.88 -4.51
C LEU A 682 -1.85 -13.89 -3.04
N ALA A 683 -2.83 -13.96 -2.11
CA ALA A 683 -2.55 -13.94 -0.68
C ALA A 683 -1.68 -15.14 -0.24
N LEU A 684 -1.93 -16.33 -0.79
CA LEU A 684 -1.09 -17.51 -0.58
C LEU A 684 0.33 -17.33 -1.16
N LYS A 685 0.49 -16.74 -2.34
CA LYS A 685 1.83 -16.44 -2.92
C LYS A 685 2.61 -15.45 -2.06
N GLN A 686 1.98 -14.37 -1.59
CA GLN A 686 2.64 -13.40 -0.71
C GLN A 686 3.05 -14.00 0.64
N ALA A 687 2.19 -14.85 1.22
CA ALA A 687 2.43 -15.46 2.53
C ALA A 687 3.42 -16.64 2.47
N LEU A 688 3.27 -17.53 1.49
CA LEU A 688 3.91 -18.86 1.43
C LEU A 688 4.81 -19.07 0.21
N GLY A 689 4.86 -18.10 -0.71
CA GLY A 689 5.61 -18.14 -1.97
C GLY A 689 4.96 -18.92 -3.11
N LYS A 690 3.85 -19.65 -2.88
CA LYS A 690 3.10 -20.35 -3.94
C LYS A 690 1.58 -20.30 -3.75
N ASP A 691 0.86 -20.50 -4.85
CA ASP A 691 -0.57 -20.85 -4.83
C ASP A 691 -0.73 -22.31 -4.36
N ILE A 692 -1.77 -22.61 -3.59
CA ILE A 692 -2.03 -23.95 -3.04
C ILE A 692 -3.32 -24.50 -3.62
N GLU A 693 -3.21 -25.42 -4.58
CA GLU A 693 -4.38 -26.11 -5.16
C GLU A 693 -4.97 -27.16 -4.20
N SER A 694 -4.13 -27.82 -3.40
CA SER A 694 -4.57 -28.72 -2.32
C SER A 694 -3.46 -29.00 -1.31
N ILE A 695 -3.82 -29.36 -0.08
CA ILE A 695 -2.88 -29.84 0.95
C ILE A 695 -3.50 -30.96 1.79
N TYR A 696 -2.70 -31.96 2.18
CA TYR A 696 -3.09 -32.99 3.14
C TYR A 696 -2.90 -32.46 4.58
N VAL A 697 -3.94 -32.61 5.41
CA VAL A 697 -3.92 -32.18 6.81
C VAL A 697 -4.13 -33.39 7.71
N GLU A 698 -3.10 -33.75 8.45
CA GLU A 698 -3.06 -34.96 9.28
C GLU A 698 -4.11 -34.94 10.39
N GLU A 699 -4.29 -33.81 11.08
CA GLU A 699 -5.28 -33.68 12.16
C GLU A 699 -6.74 -33.70 11.68
N LEU A 700 -6.96 -33.70 10.36
CA LEU A 700 -8.29 -33.80 9.71
C LEU A 700 -8.45 -35.07 8.87
N ASP A 701 -7.40 -35.90 8.74
CA ASP A 701 -7.33 -37.10 7.89
C ASP A 701 -7.87 -36.87 6.46
N ALA A 702 -7.48 -35.73 5.85
CA ALA A 702 -8.07 -35.28 4.59
C ALA A 702 -7.13 -34.43 3.72
N THR A 703 -7.19 -34.66 2.41
CA THR A 703 -6.66 -33.72 1.41
C THR A 703 -7.71 -32.65 1.11
N LEU A 704 -7.41 -31.40 1.46
CA LEU A 704 -8.29 -30.26 1.29
C LEU A 704 -7.99 -29.54 -0.03
N PRO A 705 -8.97 -29.37 -0.94
CA PRO A 705 -8.80 -28.56 -2.15
C PRO A 705 -8.87 -27.06 -1.84
N ARG A 706 -8.35 -26.23 -2.76
CA ARG A 706 -8.30 -24.74 -2.71
C ARG A 706 -9.59 -24.08 -2.19
N GLY A 707 -10.75 -24.61 -2.58
CA GLY A 707 -12.06 -24.11 -2.13
C GLY A 707 -12.35 -24.33 -0.65
N GLU A 708 -11.97 -25.47 -0.07
CA GLU A 708 -12.08 -25.68 1.38
C GLU A 708 -10.97 -24.92 2.14
N LEU A 709 -9.80 -24.68 1.53
CA LEU A 709 -8.78 -23.80 2.13
C LEU A 709 -9.26 -22.36 2.26
N LEU A 710 -9.83 -21.78 1.18
CA LEU A 710 -10.46 -20.45 1.23
C LEU A 710 -11.56 -20.39 2.29
N LYS A 711 -12.38 -21.44 2.38
CA LYS A 711 -13.44 -21.53 3.38
C LYS A 711 -12.90 -21.57 4.80
N ILE A 712 -11.94 -22.44 5.12
CA ILE A 712 -11.41 -22.60 6.49
C ILE A 712 -10.56 -21.40 6.92
N LEU A 713 -9.73 -20.87 6.02
CA LEU A 713 -8.79 -19.79 6.35
C LEU A 713 -9.44 -18.40 6.34
N VAL A 714 -10.49 -18.18 5.54
CA VAL A 714 -11.13 -16.86 5.36
C VAL A 714 -12.60 -16.89 5.80
N LEU A 715 -13.46 -17.62 5.09
CA LEU A 715 -14.92 -17.48 5.22
C LEU A 715 -15.44 -17.95 6.60
N ASP A 716 -14.98 -19.10 7.07
CA ASP A 716 -15.35 -19.67 8.38
C ASP A 716 -14.97 -18.71 9.52
N ILE A 717 -13.84 -18.01 9.40
CA ILE A 717 -13.36 -17.08 10.42
C ILE A 717 -14.09 -15.73 10.34
N MET A 718 -14.40 -15.24 9.14
CA MET A 718 -15.23 -14.04 8.93
C MET A 718 -16.65 -14.22 9.49
N GLU A 719 -17.24 -15.42 9.36
CA GLU A 719 -18.49 -15.78 10.03
C GLU A 719 -18.30 -15.86 11.55
N GLY A 720 -17.24 -16.55 12.02
CA GLY A 720 -16.96 -16.70 13.45
C GLY A 720 -16.67 -15.39 14.18
N ALA A 721 -16.11 -14.39 13.51
CA ALA A 721 -15.76 -13.09 14.07
C ALA A 721 -16.98 -12.24 14.47
N ILE A 722 -18.14 -12.48 13.85
CA ILE A 722 -19.42 -11.82 14.17
C ILE A 722 -20.35 -12.68 15.05
N ASP A 723 -19.96 -13.92 15.38
CA ASP A 723 -20.77 -14.80 16.20
C ASP A 723 -20.81 -14.27 17.64
N VAL A 724 -22.00 -14.15 18.21
CA VAL A 724 -22.23 -13.38 19.46
C VAL A 724 -22.26 -14.31 20.67
N ASP A 725 -21.36 -14.07 21.63
CA ASP A 725 -21.51 -14.59 23.00
C ASP A 725 -22.28 -13.59 23.84
N TRP A 726 -23.48 -13.96 24.29
CA TRP A 726 -24.31 -13.09 25.14
C TRP A 726 -23.61 -12.72 26.46
N ARG A 727 -22.62 -13.51 26.90
CA ARG A 727 -21.79 -13.24 28.10
C ARG A 727 -20.83 -12.06 27.93
N ASP A 728 -20.55 -11.62 26.70
CA ASP A 728 -19.80 -10.37 26.46
C ASP A 728 -20.62 -9.14 26.87
N PHE A 729 -21.96 -9.19 26.76
CA PHE A 729 -22.87 -8.13 27.26
C PHE A 729 -23.20 -8.29 28.74
N PHE A 730 -23.20 -9.51 29.27
CA PHE A 730 -23.60 -9.82 30.66
C PHE A 730 -22.45 -10.49 31.44
N PRO A 731 -21.35 -9.76 31.73
CA PRO A 731 -20.12 -10.34 32.26
C PRO A 731 -20.26 -10.95 33.67
N TYR A 732 -21.26 -10.54 34.45
CA TYR A 732 -21.60 -11.15 35.75
C TYR A 732 -22.25 -12.54 35.63
N LEU A 733 -22.64 -12.96 34.43
CA LEU A 733 -23.15 -14.30 34.11
C LEU A 733 -22.11 -15.18 33.40
N LYS A 734 -20.82 -14.80 33.38
CA LYS A 734 -19.73 -15.59 32.77
C LYS A 734 -19.60 -17.02 33.31
N TRP A 735 -20.08 -17.28 34.52
CA TRP A 735 -20.11 -18.61 35.13
C TRP A 735 -21.12 -19.56 34.45
N VAL A 736 -22.09 -19.04 33.69
CA VAL A 736 -23.02 -19.86 32.91
C VAL A 736 -22.29 -20.38 31.66
N PRO A 737 -22.25 -21.71 31.43
CA PRO A 737 -21.56 -22.28 30.28
C PRO A 737 -22.36 -22.02 28.98
N ASN A 738 -21.69 -21.57 27.92
CA ASN A 738 -22.28 -21.40 26.59
C ASN A 738 -21.63 -22.39 25.60
N LYS A 739 -21.69 -23.69 25.93
CA LYS A 739 -20.98 -24.76 25.20
C LYS A 739 -21.29 -24.79 23.70
N SER A 740 -22.50 -24.39 23.29
CA SER A 740 -22.86 -24.33 21.87
C SER A 740 -22.04 -23.28 21.11
N PHE A 741 -21.92 -22.06 21.65
CA PHE A 741 -21.06 -21.02 21.10
C PHE A 741 -19.58 -21.42 21.16
N GLU A 742 -19.12 -21.88 22.32
CA GLU A 742 -17.73 -22.28 22.56
C GLU A 742 -17.29 -23.36 21.56
N ASN A 743 -18.09 -24.41 21.38
CA ASN A 743 -17.79 -25.50 20.44
C ASN A 743 -17.77 -25.04 18.97
N ARG A 744 -18.61 -24.07 18.57
CA ARG A 744 -18.58 -23.54 17.20
C ARG A 744 -17.29 -22.77 16.92
N ILE A 745 -16.94 -21.85 17.81
CA ILE A 745 -15.74 -21.01 17.65
C ILE A 745 -14.46 -21.82 17.79
N GLN A 746 -14.38 -22.72 18.78
CA GLN A 746 -13.23 -23.61 18.94
C GLN A 746 -13.05 -24.53 17.74
N ARG A 747 -14.12 -25.08 17.16
CA ARG A 747 -14.02 -25.90 15.93
C ARG A 747 -13.44 -25.11 14.76
N LYS A 748 -13.87 -23.86 14.56
CA LYS A 748 -13.33 -22.97 13.50
C LYS A 748 -11.85 -22.65 13.75
N HIS A 749 -11.48 -22.32 14.99
CA HIS A 749 -10.10 -22.09 15.41
C HIS A 749 -9.19 -23.30 15.16
N LEU A 750 -9.57 -24.49 15.65
CA LEU A 750 -8.77 -25.72 15.54
C LEU A 750 -8.62 -26.19 14.09
N ARG A 751 -9.68 -26.14 13.27
CA ARG A 751 -9.58 -26.48 11.84
C ARG A 751 -8.59 -25.57 11.10
N ARG A 752 -8.64 -24.26 11.36
CA ARG A 752 -7.67 -23.30 10.79
C ARG A 752 -6.26 -23.56 11.31
N GLU A 753 -6.09 -23.82 12.60
CA GLU A 753 -4.77 -24.10 13.19
C GLU A 753 -4.11 -25.33 12.54
N ALA A 754 -4.85 -26.44 12.35
CA ALA A 754 -4.36 -27.64 11.66
C ALA A 754 -3.94 -27.34 10.20
N VAL A 755 -4.77 -26.61 9.44
CA VAL A 755 -4.43 -26.20 8.06
C VAL A 755 -3.15 -25.35 8.04
N MET A 756 -3.02 -24.36 8.93
CA MET A 756 -1.84 -23.50 8.99
C MET A 756 -0.58 -24.25 9.43
N LYS A 757 -0.68 -25.24 10.34
CA LYS A 757 0.42 -26.14 10.71
C LYS A 757 0.90 -26.95 9.52
N ALA A 758 -0.02 -27.60 8.79
CA ALA A 758 0.31 -28.36 7.59
C ALA A 758 1.05 -27.49 6.55
N LEU A 759 0.55 -26.27 6.29
CA LEU A 759 1.18 -25.31 5.38
C LEU A 759 2.60 -24.93 5.83
N ILE A 760 2.81 -24.59 7.11
CA ILE A 760 4.14 -24.23 7.64
C ILE A 760 5.11 -25.42 7.59
N ILE A 761 4.65 -26.64 7.88
CA ILE A 761 5.47 -27.85 7.78
C ILE A 761 5.94 -28.07 6.34
N GLU A 762 5.09 -27.84 5.34
CA GLU A 762 5.46 -27.93 3.93
C GLU A 762 6.50 -26.87 3.54
N GLN A 763 6.33 -25.62 3.98
CA GLN A 763 7.30 -24.55 3.69
C GLN A 763 8.65 -24.79 4.39
N ARG A 764 8.67 -25.33 5.62
CA ARG A 764 9.92 -25.71 6.29
C ARG A 764 10.68 -26.81 5.54
N LYS A 765 9.97 -27.77 4.95
CA LYS A 765 10.59 -28.81 4.11
C LYS A 765 11.26 -28.20 2.87
N ARG A 766 10.59 -27.24 2.20
CA ARG A 766 11.14 -26.47 1.07
C ARG A 766 12.38 -25.66 1.46
N ILE A 767 12.30 -24.88 2.54
CA ILE A 767 13.42 -24.04 3.00
C ILE A 767 14.64 -24.92 3.32
N ASN A 768 14.42 -26.06 3.99
CA ASN A 768 15.48 -27.01 4.31
C ASN A 768 16.09 -27.73 3.09
N SER A 769 15.44 -27.73 1.93
CA SER A 769 16.03 -28.22 0.66
C SER A 769 16.79 -27.15 -0.12
N GLY A 770 16.94 -25.93 0.42
CA GLY A 770 17.67 -24.83 -0.22
C GLY A 770 16.88 -24.08 -1.28
N GLU A 771 15.56 -24.28 -1.36
CA GLU A 771 14.68 -23.49 -2.24
C GLU A 771 14.25 -22.20 -1.52
N GLU A 772 15.01 -21.12 -1.69
CA GLU A 772 14.63 -19.79 -1.19
C GLU A 772 13.58 -19.13 -2.08
N TRP A 773 12.46 -18.72 -1.48
CA TRP A 773 11.44 -17.88 -2.11
C TRP A 773 11.35 -16.54 -1.35
N ASN A 774 11.05 -15.45 -2.06
CA ASN A 774 10.87 -14.15 -1.41
C ASN A 774 9.43 -14.00 -0.89
N SER A 775 9.10 -14.71 0.19
CA SER A 775 7.75 -14.73 0.78
C SER A 775 7.74 -14.47 2.28
N TYR A 776 6.56 -14.19 2.84
CA TYR A 776 6.46 -13.75 4.23
C TYR A 776 6.91 -14.82 5.24
N ILE A 777 6.69 -16.11 4.96
CA ILE A 777 7.18 -17.19 5.83
C ILE A 777 8.71 -17.29 5.82
N ASP A 778 9.37 -17.10 4.68
CA ASP A 778 10.84 -17.12 4.58
C ASP A 778 11.44 -15.97 5.42
N TYR A 779 10.87 -14.77 5.30
CA TYR A 779 11.23 -13.60 6.10
C TYR A 779 10.95 -13.78 7.61
N LEU A 780 9.79 -14.33 7.99
CA LEU A 780 9.46 -14.55 9.39
C LEU A 780 10.34 -15.62 10.06
N LEU A 781 10.79 -16.64 9.32
CA LEU A 781 11.66 -17.69 9.86
C LEU A 781 13.14 -17.28 9.92
N SER A 782 13.57 -16.25 9.19
CA SER A 782 14.93 -15.70 9.24
C SER A 782 15.07 -14.52 10.21
N GLU A 783 14.17 -13.53 10.10
CA GLU A 783 14.32 -12.23 10.78
C GLU A 783 13.53 -12.11 12.09
N ALA A 784 12.44 -12.87 12.27
CA ALA A 784 11.51 -12.67 13.38
C ALA A 784 11.85 -13.52 14.64
N ASN A 785 13.14 -13.60 14.97
CA ASN A 785 13.72 -14.45 16.04
C ASN A 785 13.17 -14.22 17.47
N THR A 786 12.38 -13.16 17.68
CA THR A 786 11.72 -12.84 18.96
C THR A 786 10.28 -13.33 19.05
N LEU A 787 9.71 -13.87 17.95
CA LEU A 787 8.32 -14.33 17.91
C LEU A 787 8.21 -15.83 18.24
N THR A 788 7.13 -16.18 18.95
CA THR A 788 6.76 -17.59 19.15
C THR A 788 6.18 -18.19 17.86
N GLU A 789 6.28 -19.51 17.72
CA GLU A 789 5.62 -20.30 16.67
C GLU A 789 4.13 -19.93 16.47
N LYS A 790 3.42 -19.73 17.60
CA LYS A 790 2.01 -19.34 17.59
C LYS A 790 1.80 -17.94 17.00
N GLN A 791 2.70 -16.99 17.27
CA GLN A 791 2.64 -15.65 16.68
C GLN A 791 3.00 -15.69 15.19
N ILE A 792 4.04 -16.43 14.78
CA ILE A 792 4.40 -16.62 13.36
C ILE A 792 3.21 -17.17 12.58
N LEU A 793 2.56 -18.23 13.09
CA LEU A 793 1.35 -18.82 12.49
C LEU A 793 0.21 -17.80 12.35
N MET A 794 0.01 -16.95 13.37
CA MET A 794 -1.05 -15.94 13.37
C MET A 794 -0.78 -14.78 12.40
N LEU A 795 0.46 -14.31 12.28
CA LEU A 795 0.84 -13.24 11.33
C LEU A 795 0.80 -13.73 9.88
N LEU A 796 1.25 -14.96 9.65
CA LEU A 796 1.16 -15.61 8.34
C LEU A 796 -0.30 -15.75 7.89
N TRP A 797 -1.18 -16.14 8.82
CA TRP A 797 -2.62 -16.19 8.57
C TRP A 797 -3.25 -14.79 8.40
N GLU A 798 -2.81 -13.77 9.15
CA GLU A 798 -3.28 -12.38 9.00
C GLU A 798 -3.07 -11.87 7.56
N ALA A 799 -1.88 -12.10 6.99
CA ALA A 799 -1.58 -11.74 5.60
C ALA A 799 -2.52 -12.45 4.58
N ILE A 800 -2.89 -13.70 4.85
CA ILE A 800 -3.83 -14.46 4.00
C ILE A 800 -5.25 -13.89 4.10
N ILE A 801 -5.78 -13.70 5.31
CA ILE A 801 -7.19 -13.34 5.52
C ILE A 801 -7.49 -11.88 5.15
N GLU A 802 -6.65 -10.93 5.56
CA GLU A 802 -6.90 -9.50 5.32
C GLU A 802 -6.89 -9.15 3.82
N THR A 803 -6.01 -9.82 3.06
CA THR A 803 -5.93 -9.69 1.59
C THR A 803 -7.15 -10.26 0.87
N SER A 804 -7.75 -11.34 1.38
CA SER A 804 -8.68 -12.20 0.63
C SER A 804 -10.17 -11.79 0.66
N ASP A 805 -10.56 -10.82 1.48
CA ASP A 805 -11.98 -10.45 1.66
C ASP A 805 -12.27 -8.96 1.41
N THR A 806 -11.59 -8.05 2.09
CA THR A 806 -11.90 -6.60 2.05
C THR A 806 -11.84 -6.01 0.64
N THR A 807 -10.82 -6.40 -0.12
CA THR A 807 -10.61 -5.98 -1.52
C THR A 807 -11.67 -6.54 -2.47
N VAL A 808 -12.26 -7.71 -2.16
CA VAL A 808 -13.40 -8.27 -2.94
C VAL A 808 -14.61 -7.35 -2.85
N VAL A 809 -14.91 -6.85 -1.65
CA VAL A 809 -16.06 -5.97 -1.40
C VAL A 809 -15.94 -4.67 -2.19
N SER A 810 -14.78 -4.00 -2.12
CA SER A 810 -14.53 -2.76 -2.88
C SER A 810 -14.66 -2.96 -4.39
N THR A 811 -14.01 -4.00 -4.93
CA THR A 811 -14.02 -4.28 -6.38
C THR A 811 -15.40 -4.68 -6.89
N GLU A 812 -16.14 -5.52 -6.16
CA GLU A 812 -17.50 -5.93 -6.55
C GLU A 812 -18.48 -4.75 -6.53
N TRP A 813 -18.43 -3.87 -5.53
CA TRP A 813 -19.32 -2.70 -5.47
C TRP A 813 -19.01 -1.68 -6.56
N ALA A 814 -17.73 -1.44 -6.88
CA ALA A 814 -17.35 -0.54 -7.97
C ALA A 814 -17.86 -1.07 -9.32
N MET A 815 -17.63 -2.35 -9.61
CA MET A 815 -18.12 -2.98 -10.84
C MET A 815 -19.64 -3.03 -10.90
N TYR A 816 -20.34 -3.19 -9.77
CA TYR A 816 -21.80 -3.14 -9.72
C TYR A 816 -22.35 -1.76 -10.09
N GLU A 817 -21.81 -0.67 -9.54
CA GLU A 817 -22.28 0.69 -9.87
C GLU A 817 -21.90 1.07 -11.32
N LEU A 818 -20.73 0.64 -11.82
CA LEU A 818 -20.34 0.80 -13.23
C LEU A 818 -21.23 0.00 -14.19
N ALA A 819 -21.64 -1.23 -13.84
CA ALA A 819 -22.57 -2.04 -14.65
C ALA A 819 -24.02 -1.53 -14.61
N LYS A 820 -24.34 -0.67 -13.64
CA LYS A 820 -25.64 0.00 -13.46
C LYS A 820 -25.72 1.35 -14.17
N ASP A 821 -24.58 2.02 -14.38
CA ASP A 821 -24.48 3.31 -15.06
C ASP A 821 -23.56 3.23 -16.31
N PRO A 822 -24.13 2.90 -17.49
CA PRO A 822 -23.37 2.83 -18.73
C PRO A 822 -22.63 4.11 -19.11
N LYS A 823 -23.11 5.30 -18.69
CA LYS A 823 -22.45 6.57 -19.01
C LYS A 823 -21.13 6.70 -18.26
N ARG A 824 -21.15 6.38 -16.97
CA ARG A 824 -19.93 6.40 -16.13
C ARG A 824 -18.98 5.26 -16.48
N GLN A 825 -19.52 4.11 -16.90
CA GLN A 825 -18.72 3.03 -17.46
C GLN A 825 -17.96 3.47 -18.71
N GLU A 826 -18.65 4.11 -19.65
CA GLU A 826 -18.04 4.58 -20.90
C GLU A 826 -17.04 5.71 -20.66
N GLN A 827 -17.31 6.62 -19.73
CA GLN A 827 -16.35 7.65 -19.31
C GLN A 827 -15.04 7.04 -18.77
N LEU A 828 -15.12 5.99 -17.95
CA LEU A 828 -13.95 5.28 -17.46
C LEU A 828 -13.23 4.51 -18.58
N PHE A 829 -13.97 3.87 -19.48
CA PHE A 829 -13.40 3.22 -20.66
C PHE A 829 -12.63 4.21 -21.54
N LEU A 830 -13.18 5.39 -21.80
CA LEU A 830 -12.53 6.44 -22.59
C LEU A 830 -11.29 7.01 -21.88
N GLU A 831 -11.30 7.18 -20.55
CA GLU A 831 -10.11 7.57 -19.80
C GLU A 831 -8.98 6.53 -19.97
N ILE A 832 -9.30 5.25 -19.79
CA ILE A 832 -8.34 4.15 -19.98
C ILE A 832 -7.86 4.08 -21.43
N GLN A 833 -8.73 4.26 -22.41
CA GLN A 833 -8.37 4.27 -23.83
C GLN A 833 -7.44 5.45 -24.18
N ASN A 834 -7.64 6.62 -23.58
CA ASN A 834 -6.77 7.78 -23.78
C ASN A 834 -5.36 7.58 -23.20
N VAL A 835 -5.22 6.85 -22.08
CA VAL A 835 -3.94 6.61 -21.38
C VAL A 835 -3.20 5.35 -21.88
N CYS A 836 -3.95 4.34 -22.33
CA CYS A 836 -3.39 3.04 -22.73
C CYS A 836 -3.42 2.80 -24.25
N GLY A 837 -4.26 3.51 -25.01
CA GLY A 837 -4.53 3.18 -26.40
C GLY A 837 -5.07 1.75 -26.53
N SER A 838 -4.47 0.97 -27.42
CA SER A 838 -4.75 -0.47 -27.57
C SER A 838 -3.95 -1.37 -26.62
N ASN A 839 -3.03 -0.83 -25.81
CA ASN A 839 -2.21 -1.63 -24.92
C ASN A 839 -2.99 -2.03 -23.67
N LYS A 840 -2.71 -3.22 -23.12
CA LYS A 840 -3.25 -3.65 -21.84
C LYS A 840 -2.84 -2.66 -20.74
N ILE A 841 -3.78 -2.29 -19.87
CA ILE A 841 -3.48 -1.43 -18.71
C ILE A 841 -2.57 -2.16 -17.70
N THR A 842 -1.65 -1.40 -17.10
CA THR A 842 -0.68 -1.87 -16.09
C THR A 842 -0.74 -0.98 -14.85
N GLU A 843 -0.13 -1.44 -13.74
CA GLU A 843 -0.22 -0.76 -12.43
C GLU A 843 0.44 0.64 -12.43
N GLU A 844 1.48 0.88 -13.22
CA GLU A 844 2.14 2.20 -13.32
C GLU A 844 1.19 3.26 -13.89
N LYS A 845 0.29 2.88 -14.81
CA LYS A 845 -0.67 3.78 -15.45
C LYS A 845 -1.79 4.26 -14.53
N LEU A 846 -1.95 3.65 -13.34
CA LEU A 846 -3.02 4.03 -12.40
C LEU A 846 -2.95 5.50 -11.96
N CYS A 847 -1.75 6.09 -11.87
CA CYS A 847 -1.59 7.50 -11.48
C CYS A 847 -2.09 8.49 -12.55
N GLN A 848 -2.30 8.03 -13.79
CA GLN A 848 -2.82 8.84 -14.91
C GLN A 848 -4.35 8.76 -15.04
N LEU A 849 -5.03 8.01 -14.16
CA LEU A 849 -6.46 7.71 -14.26
C LEU A 849 -7.23 8.34 -13.08
N PRO A 850 -7.36 9.68 -13.03
CA PRO A 850 -8.03 10.35 -11.92
C PRO A 850 -9.50 9.93 -11.78
N TYR A 851 -10.19 9.59 -12.88
CA TYR A 851 -11.56 9.10 -12.82
C TYR A 851 -11.65 7.65 -12.29
N LEU A 852 -10.72 6.76 -12.63
CA LEU A 852 -10.59 5.46 -11.97
C LEU A 852 -10.40 5.59 -10.45
N CYS A 853 -9.51 6.48 -10.01
CA CYS A 853 -9.30 6.75 -8.60
C CYS A 853 -10.55 7.35 -7.94
N ALA A 854 -11.25 8.25 -8.63
CA ALA A 854 -12.52 8.80 -8.17
C ALA A 854 -13.63 7.73 -8.04
N VAL A 855 -13.69 6.77 -8.97
CA VAL A 855 -14.57 5.58 -8.91
C VAL A 855 -14.25 4.74 -7.68
N PHE A 856 -12.97 4.51 -7.38
CA PHE A 856 -12.53 3.77 -6.20
C PHE A 856 -12.91 4.49 -4.89
N HIS A 857 -12.58 5.78 -4.77
CA HIS A 857 -12.89 6.59 -3.58
C HIS A 857 -14.39 6.75 -3.33
N GLU A 858 -15.20 6.99 -4.36
CA GLU A 858 -16.66 7.07 -4.20
C GLU A 858 -17.29 5.72 -3.81
N THR A 859 -16.73 4.62 -4.31
CA THR A 859 -17.13 3.28 -3.88
C THR A 859 -16.80 3.05 -2.41
N LEU A 860 -15.59 3.40 -1.96
CA LEU A 860 -15.23 3.33 -0.54
C LEU A 860 -16.09 4.25 0.35
N ARG A 861 -16.46 5.44 -0.14
CA ARG A 861 -17.35 6.35 0.58
C ARG A 861 -18.74 5.74 0.75
N LYS A 862 -19.37 5.30 -0.34
CA LYS A 862 -20.77 4.83 -0.33
C LYS A 862 -20.93 3.42 0.26
N HIS A 863 -19.98 2.54 -0.05
CA HIS A 863 -20.01 1.08 0.19
C HIS A 863 -18.77 0.56 0.95
N SER A 864 -18.25 1.35 1.90
CA SER A 864 -17.07 0.98 2.71
C SER A 864 -17.13 -0.49 3.19
N PRO A 865 -16.09 -1.32 2.92
CA PRO A 865 -16.01 -2.71 3.37
C PRO A 865 -16.20 -2.87 4.88
N VAL A 866 -15.75 -1.89 5.65
CA VAL A 866 -15.80 -1.85 7.12
C VAL A 866 -16.52 -0.55 7.56
N PRO A 867 -17.86 -0.58 7.71
CA PRO A 867 -18.66 0.62 7.96
C PRO A 867 -18.56 1.16 9.41
N ILE A 868 -18.10 0.31 10.33
CA ILE A 868 -17.72 0.68 11.71
C ILE A 868 -16.33 0.10 11.93
N VAL A 869 -15.34 0.93 12.26
CA VAL A 869 -13.99 0.42 12.57
C VAL A 869 -14.06 -0.51 13.80
N PRO A 870 -13.18 -1.52 13.92
CA PRO A 870 -13.19 -2.37 15.11
C PRO A 870 -13.10 -1.53 16.38
N LEU A 871 -13.84 -1.89 17.43
CA LEU A 871 -14.06 -1.04 18.59
C LEU A 871 -12.74 -0.64 19.29
N ARG A 872 -12.71 0.59 19.80
CA ARG A 872 -11.59 1.13 20.59
C ARG A 872 -11.96 1.07 22.07
N TYR A 873 -11.00 0.82 22.95
CA TYR A 873 -11.26 0.76 24.40
C TYR A 873 -10.63 1.96 25.11
N VAL A 874 -11.45 2.68 25.88
CA VAL A 874 -11.04 3.86 26.65
C VAL A 874 -10.42 3.40 27.96
N HIS A 875 -9.09 3.46 28.10
CA HIS A 875 -8.36 2.95 29.26
C HIS A 875 -7.88 4.04 30.24
N GLU A 876 -8.08 5.30 29.88
CA GLU A 876 -7.94 6.50 30.73
C GLU A 876 -9.09 7.46 30.41
N ASP A 877 -9.49 8.28 31.38
CA ASP A 877 -10.52 9.30 31.17
C ASP A 877 -10.06 10.29 30.09
N THR A 878 -10.96 10.66 29.17
CA THR A 878 -10.62 11.55 28.06
C THR A 878 -11.77 12.49 27.69
N GLN A 879 -11.56 13.32 26.67
CA GLN A 879 -12.52 14.27 26.11
C GLN A 879 -12.67 14.02 24.62
N LEU A 880 -13.90 14.07 24.10
CA LEU A 880 -14.19 14.14 22.66
C LEU A 880 -15.23 15.22 22.40
N GLY A 881 -14.88 16.19 21.55
CA GLY A 881 -15.61 17.44 21.41
C GLY A 881 -15.80 18.13 22.77
N GLU A 882 -17.04 18.46 23.10
CA GLU A 882 -17.40 19.13 24.35
C GLU A 882 -17.69 18.15 25.51
N TYR A 883 -17.52 16.84 25.31
CA TYR A 883 -17.98 15.81 26.24
C TYR A 883 -16.85 15.05 26.95
N HIS A 884 -17.10 14.72 28.22
CA HIS A 884 -16.26 13.80 28.98
C HIS A 884 -16.57 12.33 28.62
N ILE A 885 -15.51 11.57 28.37
CA ILE A 885 -15.55 10.15 28.03
C ILE A 885 -14.83 9.37 29.15
N PRO A 886 -15.55 8.64 30.01
CA PRO A 886 -14.94 7.96 31.15
C PRO A 886 -14.22 6.67 30.74
N LYS A 887 -13.19 6.31 31.50
CA LYS A 887 -12.50 5.01 31.42
C LYS A 887 -13.47 3.84 31.52
N GLY A 888 -13.25 2.81 30.71
CA GLY A 888 -14.01 1.57 30.70
C GLY A 888 -15.10 1.48 29.63
N VAL A 889 -15.35 2.56 28.89
CA VAL A 889 -16.27 2.55 27.73
C VAL A 889 -15.57 2.08 26.45
N GLU A 890 -16.37 1.63 25.50
CA GLU A 890 -15.92 1.30 24.14
C GLU A 890 -16.35 2.40 23.17
N ILE A 891 -15.56 2.68 22.13
CA ILE A 891 -15.89 3.65 21.08
C ILE A 891 -16.13 2.92 19.75
N ALA A 892 -17.29 3.16 19.15
CA ALA A 892 -17.67 2.76 17.81
C ALA A 892 -17.59 3.96 16.86
N ILE A 893 -16.63 3.95 15.92
CA ILE A 893 -16.53 5.01 14.91
C ILE A 893 -17.30 4.56 13.67
N ASN A 894 -18.45 5.19 13.46
CA ASN A 894 -19.42 4.87 12.41
C ASN A 894 -19.03 5.58 11.10
N ILE A 895 -18.04 5.02 10.40
CA ILE A 895 -17.52 5.52 9.11
C ILE A 895 -18.64 5.66 8.08
N TYR A 896 -19.63 4.74 8.07
CA TYR A 896 -20.82 4.90 7.24
C TYR A 896 -21.57 6.19 7.57
N GLY A 897 -21.84 6.47 8.85
CA GLY A 897 -22.48 7.72 9.28
C GLY A 897 -21.70 8.97 8.86
N CYS A 898 -20.39 8.95 9.07
CA CYS A 898 -19.47 10.01 8.63
C CYS A 898 -19.57 10.26 7.11
N ASN A 899 -19.56 9.20 6.31
CA ASN A 899 -19.69 9.25 4.85
C ASN A 899 -21.12 9.51 4.33
N ARG A 900 -22.09 9.66 5.24
CA ARG A 900 -23.47 10.09 4.97
C ARG A 900 -23.81 11.47 5.56
N ASP A 901 -22.87 12.18 6.17
CA ASP A 901 -23.10 13.53 6.67
C ASP A 901 -23.28 14.52 5.50
N LYS A 902 -24.48 15.12 5.43
CA LYS A 902 -24.85 16.12 4.43
C LYS A 902 -24.11 17.44 4.57
N LYS A 903 -23.42 17.69 5.70
CA LYS A 903 -22.53 18.85 5.87
C LYS A 903 -21.21 18.68 5.11
N VAL A 904 -20.78 17.44 4.89
CA VAL A 904 -19.51 17.09 4.25
C VAL A 904 -19.72 16.66 2.80
N TRP A 905 -20.81 15.94 2.53
CA TRP A 905 -21.06 15.28 1.25
C TRP A 905 -22.37 15.76 0.61
N GLU A 906 -22.28 16.38 -0.57
CA GLU A 906 -23.44 16.67 -1.42
C GLU A 906 -24.07 15.36 -1.93
N SER A 907 -25.40 15.22 -1.80
CA SER A 907 -26.16 14.02 -2.18
C SER A 907 -25.47 12.70 -1.76
N PRO A 908 -25.30 12.43 -0.45
CA PRO A 908 -24.49 11.31 0.03
C PRO A 908 -25.07 9.92 -0.30
N GLU A 909 -26.34 9.85 -0.67
CA GLU A 909 -27.01 8.61 -1.10
C GLU A 909 -26.66 8.21 -2.54
N GLU A 910 -26.28 9.17 -3.38
CA GLU A 910 -25.88 8.94 -4.77
C GLU A 910 -24.46 8.40 -4.85
N TRP A 911 -24.18 7.60 -5.88
CA TRP A 911 -22.81 7.24 -6.28
C TRP A 911 -22.41 8.20 -7.42
N LYS A 912 -21.54 9.16 -7.09
CA LYS A 912 -21.13 10.29 -7.95
C LYS A 912 -19.59 10.44 -7.87
N PRO A 913 -18.82 9.65 -8.65
CA PRO A 913 -17.36 9.72 -8.66
C PRO A 913 -16.82 11.14 -8.91
N GLU A 914 -17.54 11.94 -9.69
CA GLU A 914 -17.12 13.30 -10.10
C GLU A 914 -16.79 14.23 -8.92
N ARG A 915 -17.29 13.93 -7.71
CA ARG A 915 -16.95 14.67 -6.49
C ARG A 915 -15.46 14.61 -6.10
N PHE A 916 -14.70 13.66 -6.64
CA PHE A 916 -13.25 13.49 -6.38
C PHE A 916 -12.37 14.05 -7.51
N LEU A 917 -12.94 14.78 -8.48
CA LEU A 917 -12.22 15.31 -9.65
C LEU A 917 -11.87 16.80 -9.57
N ASP A 918 -12.33 17.54 -8.55
CA ASP A 918 -12.33 19.01 -8.53
C ASP A 918 -10.96 19.67 -8.26
N GLY A 919 -9.87 18.90 -8.39
CA GLY A 919 -8.48 19.34 -8.15
C GLY A 919 -8.12 19.56 -6.68
N LYS A 920 -9.08 19.51 -5.75
CA LYS A 920 -8.84 19.68 -4.30
C LYS A 920 -8.50 18.39 -3.58
N TYR A 921 -8.58 17.26 -4.27
CA TYR A 921 -8.34 15.93 -3.71
C TYR A 921 -7.20 15.27 -4.48
N ASP A 922 -6.19 14.85 -3.75
CA ASP A 922 -5.15 13.96 -4.29
C ASP A 922 -5.78 12.57 -4.50
N PRO A 923 -5.74 12.01 -5.73
CA PRO A 923 -6.17 10.63 -6.00
C PRO A 923 -5.52 9.58 -5.08
N MET A 924 -4.35 9.86 -4.50
CA MET A 924 -3.64 8.99 -3.56
C MET A 924 -4.01 9.22 -2.08
N GLU A 925 -4.87 10.20 -1.72
CA GLU A 925 -5.30 10.48 -0.34
C GLU A 925 -6.30 9.44 0.20
N LEU A 926 -5.79 8.27 0.60
CA LEU A 926 -6.60 7.15 1.10
C LEU A 926 -7.37 7.42 2.41
N GLN A 927 -7.04 8.50 3.13
CA GLN A 927 -7.69 8.85 4.39
C GLN A 927 -9.00 9.63 4.22
N LYS A 928 -9.29 10.17 3.03
CA LYS A 928 -10.40 11.13 2.81
C LYS A 928 -11.78 10.60 3.22
N THR A 929 -12.05 9.33 2.92
CA THR A 929 -13.30 8.62 3.27
C THR A 929 -13.22 7.90 4.63
N MET A 930 -12.05 7.94 5.27
CA MET A 930 -11.68 7.15 6.46
C MET A 930 -11.94 5.64 6.35
N ALA A 931 -12.16 5.09 5.16
CA ALA A 931 -12.41 3.66 4.95
C ALA A 931 -11.20 2.79 5.39
N PHE A 932 -9.99 3.34 5.29
CA PHE A 932 -8.75 2.75 5.80
C PHE A 932 -8.39 3.16 7.24
N GLY A 933 -9.30 3.84 7.94
CA GLY A 933 -9.05 4.45 9.24
C GLY A 933 -8.14 5.68 9.17
N ALA A 934 -7.60 6.09 10.33
CA ALA A 934 -6.69 7.23 10.45
C ALA A 934 -5.71 7.06 11.62
N GLY A 935 -4.70 7.93 11.67
CA GLY A 935 -3.70 7.98 12.75
C GLY A 935 -2.82 6.73 12.80
N LYS A 936 -2.28 6.42 13.99
CA LYS A 936 -1.28 5.34 14.20
C LYS A 936 -1.79 3.93 13.82
N ARG A 937 -3.12 3.78 13.67
CA ARG A 937 -3.82 2.53 13.30
C ARG A 937 -4.49 2.61 11.92
N VAL A 938 -4.03 3.50 11.04
CA VAL A 938 -4.35 3.44 9.60
C VAL A 938 -3.97 2.05 9.05
N CYS A 939 -4.79 1.55 8.13
CA CYS A 939 -4.62 0.24 7.50
C CYS A 939 -3.25 0.11 6.83
N ALA A 940 -2.47 -0.90 7.21
CA ALA A 940 -1.16 -1.16 6.61
C ALA A 940 -1.27 -1.62 5.13
N GLY A 941 -2.39 -2.24 4.75
CA GLY A 941 -2.64 -2.72 3.39
C GLY A 941 -3.39 -1.73 2.47
N ALA A 942 -3.51 -0.46 2.86
CA ALA A 942 -4.32 0.52 2.12
C ALA A 942 -3.86 0.68 0.66
N PHE A 943 -2.55 0.78 0.43
CA PHE A 943 -1.97 0.84 -0.91
C PHE A 943 -2.21 -0.46 -1.71
N GLN A 944 -2.01 -1.63 -1.11
CA GLN A 944 -2.28 -2.91 -1.76
C GLN A 944 -3.75 -3.03 -2.20
N ALA A 945 -4.69 -2.67 -1.32
CA ALA A 945 -6.12 -2.72 -1.62
C ALA A 945 -6.50 -1.77 -2.76
N MET A 946 -5.94 -0.56 -2.79
CA MET A 946 -6.10 0.39 -3.89
C MET A 946 -5.53 -0.17 -5.20
N ALA A 947 -4.26 -0.58 -5.21
CA ALA A 947 -3.58 -1.09 -6.40
C ALA A 947 -4.36 -2.24 -7.03
N ILE A 948 -4.69 -3.28 -6.25
CA ILE A 948 -5.46 -4.46 -6.72
C ILE A 948 -6.85 -4.06 -7.23
N SER A 949 -7.59 -3.21 -6.50
CA SER A 949 -8.94 -2.82 -6.89
C SER A 949 -8.91 -2.04 -8.19
N CYS A 950 -8.09 -0.99 -8.27
CA CYS A 950 -8.01 -0.11 -9.42
C CYS A 950 -7.53 -0.86 -10.68
N ILE A 951 -6.45 -1.65 -10.59
CA ILE A 951 -5.96 -2.41 -11.77
C ILE A 951 -6.99 -3.43 -12.25
N THR A 952 -7.71 -4.09 -11.33
CA THR A 952 -8.75 -5.06 -11.69
C THR A 952 -9.93 -4.35 -12.37
N ILE A 953 -10.48 -3.30 -11.74
CA ILE A 953 -11.60 -2.53 -12.30
C ILE A 953 -11.23 -2.02 -13.70
N ALA A 954 -10.07 -1.40 -13.84
CA ALA A 954 -9.65 -0.81 -15.11
C ALA A 954 -9.44 -1.87 -16.19
N ARG A 955 -8.83 -3.02 -15.87
CA ARG A 955 -8.67 -4.12 -16.83
C ARG A 955 -10.02 -4.70 -17.26
N LEU A 956 -10.97 -4.84 -16.34
CA LEU A 956 -12.30 -5.37 -16.63
C LEU A 956 -13.17 -4.42 -17.45
N ILE A 957 -13.03 -3.10 -17.26
CA ILE A 957 -13.69 -2.08 -18.08
C ILE A 957 -13.01 -1.90 -19.44
N GLN A 958 -11.69 -2.03 -19.52
CA GLN A 958 -10.94 -2.02 -20.78
C GLN A 958 -11.41 -3.14 -21.72
N GLU A 959 -11.57 -4.36 -21.20
CA GLU A 959 -11.85 -5.53 -22.04
C GLU A 959 -13.32 -5.86 -22.23
N PHE A 960 -14.23 -5.34 -21.40
CA PHE A 960 -15.65 -5.71 -21.46
C PHE A 960 -16.59 -4.52 -21.21
N GLU A 961 -17.71 -4.52 -21.93
CA GLU A 961 -18.92 -3.81 -21.59
C GLU A 961 -19.72 -4.65 -20.58
N TRP A 962 -20.12 -4.06 -19.45
CA TRP A 962 -20.82 -4.73 -18.35
C TRP A 962 -22.27 -4.23 -18.25
N SER A 963 -23.22 -5.15 -18.07
CA SER A 963 -24.62 -4.82 -17.80
C SER A 963 -25.19 -5.73 -16.73
N LEU A 964 -25.92 -5.19 -15.76
CA LEU A 964 -26.53 -5.99 -14.69
C LEU A 964 -27.61 -6.92 -15.24
N LYS A 965 -27.76 -8.08 -14.60
CA LYS A 965 -28.91 -8.95 -14.80
C LYS A 965 -30.18 -8.27 -14.27
N GLU A 966 -31.31 -8.48 -14.96
CA GLU A 966 -32.61 -7.98 -14.50
C GLU A 966 -32.93 -8.52 -13.09
N GLY A 967 -33.37 -7.61 -12.20
CA GLY A 967 -33.67 -7.91 -10.80
C GLY A 967 -32.47 -7.83 -9.82
N GLU A 968 -31.29 -7.39 -10.24
CA GLU A 968 -30.17 -7.14 -9.32
C GLU A 968 -30.46 -5.98 -8.34
N GLU A 969 -30.32 -6.23 -7.04
CA GLU A 969 -30.61 -5.26 -5.97
C GLU A 969 -29.35 -4.74 -5.26
N GLU A 970 -29.45 -3.55 -4.65
CA GLU A 970 -28.39 -2.87 -3.89
C GLU A 970 -28.31 -3.33 -2.41
N ASN A 971 -28.64 -4.60 -2.14
CA ASN A 971 -28.69 -5.14 -0.78
C ASN A 971 -27.29 -5.52 -0.25
N VAL A 972 -27.06 -5.23 1.03
CA VAL A 972 -25.83 -5.61 1.76
C VAL A 972 -26.06 -6.92 2.52
N ALA A 973 -25.08 -7.82 2.48
CA ALA A 973 -25.07 -9.06 3.25
C ALA A 973 -25.12 -8.76 4.75
N THR A 974 -26.13 -9.30 5.44
CA THR A 974 -26.39 -9.02 6.86
C THR A 974 -25.72 -10.03 7.81
N MET A 975 -25.08 -11.08 7.26
CA MET A 975 -24.49 -12.22 8.00
C MET A 975 -22.96 -12.34 7.76
N GLY A 976 -22.24 -11.22 7.66
CA GLY A 976 -20.78 -11.23 7.49
C GLY A 976 -20.12 -9.96 8.05
N LEU A 977 -18.86 -10.05 8.46
CA LEU A 977 -18.09 -8.94 9.06
C LEU A 977 -18.03 -7.73 8.11
N THR A 978 -17.69 -7.96 6.85
CA THR A 978 -17.56 -6.96 5.79
C THR A 978 -18.85 -6.79 4.98
N THR A 979 -19.02 -5.68 4.27
CA THR A 979 -20.24 -5.25 3.58
C THR A 979 -20.40 -5.79 2.15
N HIS A 980 -20.07 -7.06 1.90
CA HIS A 980 -20.43 -7.78 0.66
C HIS A 980 -21.86 -7.49 0.19
N LYS A 981 -22.13 -7.50 -1.13
CA LYS A 981 -23.52 -7.58 -1.64
C LYS A 981 -24.20 -8.83 -1.07
N LEU A 982 -25.50 -8.76 -0.77
CA LEU A 982 -26.27 -9.89 -0.22
C LEU A 982 -26.22 -11.11 -1.14
N HIS A 983 -26.36 -10.87 -2.44
CA HIS A 983 -26.14 -11.85 -3.50
C HIS A 983 -24.94 -11.38 -4.34
N PRO A 984 -24.04 -12.30 -4.76
CA PRO A 984 -22.93 -11.94 -5.64
C PRO A 984 -23.43 -11.35 -6.95
N MET A 985 -22.84 -10.24 -7.38
CA MET A 985 -23.22 -9.51 -8.59
C MET A 985 -23.36 -10.45 -9.80
N GLN A 986 -24.52 -10.45 -10.43
CA GLN A 986 -24.77 -11.12 -11.72
C GLN A 986 -24.80 -10.09 -12.84
N ALA A 987 -23.91 -10.22 -13.82
CA ALA A 987 -23.83 -9.32 -14.97
C ALA A 987 -23.66 -10.09 -16.28
N TYR A 988 -24.19 -9.55 -17.37
CA TYR A 988 -23.80 -9.94 -18.72
C TYR A 988 -22.59 -9.11 -19.12
N ILE A 989 -21.62 -9.76 -19.78
CA ILE A 989 -20.40 -9.12 -20.26
C ILE A 989 -20.22 -9.35 -21.76
N LYS A 990 -19.80 -8.30 -22.46
CA LYS A 990 -19.56 -8.31 -23.90
C LYS A 990 -18.15 -7.76 -24.16
N PRO A 991 -17.25 -8.53 -24.80
CA PRO A 991 -15.89 -8.07 -25.07
C PRO A 991 -15.88 -6.78 -25.90
N ARG A 992 -15.00 -5.84 -25.52
CA ARG A 992 -14.67 -4.64 -26.30
C ARG A 992 -13.53 -4.99 -27.28
N CYS A 993 -13.48 -4.28 -28.41
CA CYS A 993 -12.52 -4.52 -29.51
C CYS A 993 -11.33 -3.56 -29.44
#